data_AF-C2JZX8-F1
#
_entry.id   AF-C2JZX8-F1
#
_cell.length_a   1.000
_cell.length_b   1.000
_cell.length_c   1.000
_cell.angle_alpha   90.00
_cell.angle_beta   90.00
_cell.angle_gamma   90.00
#
_symmetry.space_group_name_H-M   'P 1'
#
loop_
_entity.id
_entity.type
_entity.pdbx_description
1 polymer ?
#
loop_
_entity_poly.entity_id
_entity_poly.type
_entity_poly.pdbx_seq_one_letter_code
_entity_poly.pdbx_strand_id
1 'polypeptide(L)'
;MGSKEKILKNKLFWASAAIASSLLFSQLVLGTPVSVSADTNESTSTQSTQNQAAAFHDMNQHSNESGAGMPNTNAANGVRTFSSAQNGDTTTQAAAQANIQTFAASPLTMMSFTIGNQSVPRTDVVDVASYQGWMTQANFNTLRSLGVKGAVVKASEGTNYQNPFAASEVQYARNAGMTVSMYHYSRFGSSADAVAEANHFANTLDKLNVGKQVNVVADVEGNDVSGDVGGNLNAFWQTLNRRGYTHHVLYTGKYYEYSNAAINTVGKSRTWIADYPYTPSANSMWNQDFGAWQYSSLAYLPGASKSIDVTVDYTGLFTQPNAVTPPAPAYDSISSTKAVSYDATIVNQNTRKDGIYTAAPYHTSATTAISNFDGVNYNNQSVHVQAEATTFRGTYVQVKAQDGKVFWIDKNGTAQFSFDKVVSNKAVNYTATIQQKGRADGIYTAGPYHTSVETSGGNSDATKYNGQKVQVIAEAVTTRAGGTTYNRVKLANGQTFWIDKRGLTTTTATGTSSYDKILTTKSVSYLAIVDQTHRADGLYQEGPYHTSAATAIGNANTKSLNGRLVQVINEATTSRPTHSTYVQIRLGNGKTYWTDKLALTSFSSLSPILSTKSVSYSAVINQKTRTDGLYVDGPYHTSITTLGGNDNAKRFDGQQVHASVEQKTDRGTYVKVQFANGQTYWIDKSGLTVK
;
A
#
# COMPACT_ATOMS: atom_id res chain seq x y z
N MET A 1 19.29 -31.40 -24.32
CA MET A 1 17.86 -31.77 -24.31
C MET A 1 17.21 -31.00 -23.16
N GLY A 2 16.23 -30.10 -23.30
CA GLY A 2 15.69 -29.30 -24.40
C GLY A 2 15.32 -27.93 -23.79
N SER A 3 15.78 -26.83 -24.38
CA SER A 3 14.99 -25.92 -25.23
C SER A 3 14.11 -24.93 -24.44
N LYS A 4 14.64 -23.74 -24.10
CA LYS A 4 14.45 -22.43 -24.82
C LYS A 4 13.28 -21.63 -24.24
N GLU A 5 13.54 -20.52 -23.56
CA GLU A 5 13.79 -19.15 -24.09
C GLU A 5 12.51 -18.35 -24.45
N LYS A 6 12.33 -17.25 -23.70
CA LYS A 6 12.13 -15.86 -24.17
C LYS A 6 10.78 -15.38 -24.76
N ILE A 7 10.36 -14.25 -24.15
CA ILE A 7 9.79 -13.00 -24.74
C ILE A 7 8.28 -12.99 -25.03
N LEU A 8 7.54 -12.06 -24.40
CA LEU A 8 6.97 -10.90 -25.12
C LEU A 8 6.56 -9.72 -24.22
N LYS A 9 6.96 -8.53 -24.68
CA LYS A 9 6.63 -7.19 -24.19
C LYS A 9 5.31 -6.69 -24.80
N ASN A 10 4.72 -5.70 -24.14
CA ASN A 10 3.92 -4.57 -24.65
C ASN A 10 2.68 -4.85 -25.53
N LYS A 11 1.52 -4.36 -25.07
CA LYS A 11 0.70 -3.41 -25.85
C LYS A 11 0.05 -2.36 -24.93
N LEU A 12 0.28 -1.10 -25.30
CA LEU A 12 -0.37 0.13 -24.85
C LEU A 12 -1.21 0.62 -26.05
N PHE A 13 -2.44 1.10 -25.84
CA PHE A 13 -3.01 2.38 -26.35
C PHE A 13 -4.56 2.41 -26.54
N TRP A 14 -5.22 3.29 -25.76
CA TRP A 14 -6.24 4.32 -26.05
C TRP A 14 -7.53 4.08 -26.89
N ALA A 15 -8.69 4.47 -26.31
CA ALA A 15 -9.72 5.43 -26.82
C ALA A 15 -11.02 5.28 -25.99
N SER A 16 -11.46 6.25 -25.18
CA SER A 16 -12.31 7.43 -25.49
C SER A 16 -13.83 7.17 -25.37
N ALA A 17 -14.49 8.13 -24.70
CA ALA A 17 -15.87 8.16 -24.25
C ALA A 17 -16.96 8.19 -25.36
N ALA A 18 -18.17 7.75 -25.01
CA ALA A 18 -19.42 8.39 -25.45
C ALA A 18 -20.60 8.02 -24.55
N ILE A 19 -21.39 9.05 -24.25
CA ILE A 19 -22.68 9.10 -23.57
C ILE A 19 -23.78 8.59 -24.51
N ALA A 20 -24.76 7.83 -24.01
CA ALA A 20 -26.11 7.85 -24.56
C ALA A 20 -27.14 7.33 -23.54
N SER A 21 -28.03 8.23 -23.14
CA SER A 21 -29.31 7.96 -22.49
C SER A 21 -30.20 7.06 -23.35
N SER A 22 -31.02 6.22 -22.71
CA SER A 22 -32.37 5.93 -23.20
C SER A 22 -33.28 5.50 -22.05
N LEU A 23 -34.20 6.40 -21.73
CA LEU A 23 -35.45 6.15 -21.05
C LEU A 23 -36.30 5.17 -21.87
N LEU A 24 -37.02 4.27 -21.21
CA LEU A 24 -38.30 3.75 -21.71
C LEU A 24 -39.24 3.48 -20.52
N PHE A 25 -40.37 4.21 -20.56
CA PHE A 25 -41.60 4.01 -19.79
C PHE A 25 -42.16 2.61 -19.98
N SER A 26 -42.81 2.00 -18.99
CA SER A 26 -44.28 1.78 -18.86
C SER A 26 -44.43 0.63 -17.85
N GLN A 27 -45.44 0.44 -17.01
CA GLN A 27 -46.73 1.07 -16.85
C GLN A 27 -47.24 0.74 -15.43
N LEU A 28 -47.94 1.71 -14.87
CA LEU A 28 -48.71 1.65 -13.63
C LEU A 28 -49.96 0.77 -13.86
N VAL A 29 -50.23 -0.20 -12.99
CA VAL A 29 -51.56 -0.82 -12.86
C VAL A 29 -52.05 -0.57 -11.43
N LEU A 30 -53.00 0.36 -11.34
CA LEU A 30 -53.85 0.60 -10.18
C LEU A 30 -55.01 -0.39 -10.22
N GLY A 31 -55.22 -1.12 -9.13
CA GLY A 31 -56.46 -1.86 -8.85
C GLY A 31 -56.88 -1.55 -7.41
N THR A 32 -57.94 -0.75 -7.27
CA THR A 32 -58.60 -0.38 -6.01
C THR A 32 -59.46 -1.52 -5.44
N PRO A 33 -59.82 -1.48 -4.14
CA PRO A 33 -60.42 -2.59 -3.42
C PRO A 33 -61.94 -2.66 -3.63
N VAL A 34 -62.50 -3.86 -3.46
CA VAL A 34 -63.94 -4.06 -3.28
C VAL A 34 -64.17 -4.70 -1.93
N SER A 35 -64.94 -4.00 -1.08
CA SER A 35 -65.51 -4.49 0.16
C SER A 35 -67.01 -4.62 -0.02
N VAL A 36 -67.60 -5.78 0.28
CA VAL A 36 -68.98 -5.92 0.77
C VAL A 36 -69.08 -7.15 1.68
N SER A 37 -69.78 -6.97 2.81
CA SER A 37 -69.98 -7.91 3.92
C SER A 37 -71.15 -8.88 3.74
N ALA A 38 -71.02 -10.03 4.43
CA ALA A 38 -72.01 -10.86 5.15
C ALA A 38 -73.30 -11.34 4.45
N ASP A 39 -73.54 -12.67 4.43
CA ASP A 39 -74.39 -13.32 5.45
C ASP A 39 -74.23 -14.87 5.48
N THR A 40 -74.62 -15.39 6.65
CA THR A 40 -74.60 -16.70 7.30
C THR A 40 -75.06 -17.98 6.56
N ASN A 41 -74.39 -19.11 6.85
CA ASN A 41 -75.04 -20.30 7.44
C ASN A 41 -74.04 -21.32 8.01
N GLU A 42 -74.32 -21.78 9.23
CA GLU A 42 -73.61 -22.84 9.95
C GLU A 42 -73.66 -24.19 9.23
N SER A 43 -72.58 -24.96 9.33
CA SER A 43 -72.68 -26.41 9.56
C SER A 43 -71.40 -26.94 10.20
N THR A 44 -71.59 -27.48 11.40
CA THR A 44 -70.61 -28.11 12.26
C THR A 44 -70.00 -29.35 11.60
N SER A 45 -68.68 -29.38 11.45
CA SER A 45 -67.93 -30.65 11.40
C SER A 45 -66.59 -30.49 12.10
N THR A 46 -66.52 -31.02 13.31
CA THR A 46 -65.29 -31.32 14.04
C THR A 46 -64.34 -32.16 13.18
N GLN A 47 -63.19 -31.63 12.80
CA GLN A 47 -62.04 -32.45 12.43
C GLN A 47 -60.72 -31.77 12.86
N SER A 48 -59.95 -32.56 13.60
CA SER A 48 -58.64 -32.28 14.18
C SER A 48 -57.57 -32.00 13.12
N THR A 49 -56.91 -30.84 13.20
CA THR A 49 -55.61 -30.61 12.54
C THR A 49 -54.55 -30.34 13.59
N GLN A 50 -53.96 -31.41 14.12
CA GLN A 50 -52.72 -31.34 14.90
C GLN A 50 -51.51 -31.42 13.97
N ASN A 51 -50.55 -30.52 14.21
CA ASN A 51 -49.11 -30.71 14.11
C ASN A 51 -48.57 -31.57 12.95
N GLN A 52 -48.08 -30.89 11.92
CA GLN A 52 -47.04 -31.46 11.05
C GLN A 52 -45.78 -30.59 11.22
N ALA A 53 -44.68 -31.22 11.60
CA ALA A 53 -43.34 -30.64 11.73
C ALA A 53 -42.43 -31.32 10.71
N ALA A 54 -41.50 -30.59 10.11
CA ALA A 54 -40.55 -31.15 9.16
C ALA A 54 -39.34 -31.79 9.88
N ALA A 55 -38.73 -32.80 9.27
CA ALA A 55 -37.63 -33.57 9.86
C ALA A 55 -36.40 -32.68 10.10
N PHE A 56 -35.96 -32.63 11.37
CA PHE A 56 -34.93 -31.73 11.90
C PHE A 56 -33.59 -31.77 11.15
N HIS A 57 -33.08 -32.97 10.79
CA HIS A 57 -31.75 -33.12 10.16
C HIS A 57 -31.69 -32.71 8.68
N ASP A 58 -32.82 -32.66 7.97
CA ASP A 58 -32.84 -32.27 6.55
C ASP A 58 -32.81 -30.74 6.37
N MET A 59 -33.01 -29.98 7.45
CA MET A 59 -33.27 -28.53 7.38
C MET A 59 -32.29 -27.66 8.15
N ASN A 60 -31.54 -28.19 9.12
CA ASN A 60 -30.51 -27.44 9.84
C ASN A 60 -29.11 -27.54 9.17
N GLN A 61 -29.05 -27.25 7.86
CA GLN A 61 -27.80 -27.33 7.07
C GLN A 61 -26.95 -26.03 7.15
N HIS A 62 -27.33 -25.07 7.99
CA HIS A 62 -26.66 -23.76 8.07
C HIS A 62 -25.52 -23.71 9.11
N SER A 63 -25.12 -24.86 9.65
CA SER A 63 -24.05 -24.99 10.64
C SER A 63 -22.86 -25.86 10.19
N ASN A 64 -22.89 -26.55 9.04
CA ASN A 64 -21.86 -27.54 8.65
C ASN A 64 -21.11 -27.25 7.33
N GLU A 65 -19.78 -27.05 7.38
CA GLU A 65 -18.95 -27.09 6.18
C GLU A 65 -18.92 -28.51 5.58
N SER A 66 -19.57 -28.70 4.44
CA SER A 66 -18.96 -29.43 3.33
C SER A 66 -19.56 -28.96 2.00
N GLY A 67 -18.69 -28.55 1.08
CA GLY A 67 -19.07 -28.24 -0.28
C GLY A 67 -19.59 -29.49 -0.99
N ALA A 68 -20.90 -29.57 -1.16
CA ALA A 68 -21.54 -30.35 -2.21
C ALA A 68 -22.59 -29.45 -2.86
N GLY A 69 -22.50 -29.28 -4.18
CA GLY A 69 -23.47 -28.52 -4.93
C GLY A 69 -24.89 -29.04 -4.71
N MET A 70 -25.87 -28.19 -4.97
CA MET A 70 -27.28 -28.58 -5.02
C MET A 70 -27.43 -29.95 -5.69
N PRO A 71 -27.99 -30.97 -5.01
CA PRO A 71 -28.67 -32.02 -5.72
C PRO A 71 -29.96 -31.39 -6.24
N ASN A 72 -29.94 -31.00 -7.51
CA ASN A 72 -31.17 -30.93 -8.29
C ASN A 72 -31.66 -32.38 -8.45
N THR A 73 -32.44 -32.86 -7.49
CA THR A 73 -33.18 -34.12 -7.64
C THR A 73 -34.65 -33.78 -7.69
N ASN A 74 -35.18 -33.76 -8.92
CA ASN A 74 -36.54 -34.19 -9.18
C ASN A 74 -36.70 -35.57 -8.52
N ALA A 75 -37.24 -35.61 -7.31
CA ALA A 75 -37.61 -36.84 -6.65
C ALA A 75 -38.83 -37.41 -7.39
N ALA A 76 -38.55 -38.35 -8.28
CA ALA A 76 -39.53 -39.20 -8.89
C ALA A 76 -40.35 -39.94 -7.82
N ASN A 77 -41.65 -40.07 -8.10
CA ASN A 77 -42.66 -40.85 -7.38
C ASN A 77 -42.11 -42.05 -6.59
N GLY A 78 -42.06 -41.92 -5.27
CA GLY A 78 -41.93 -43.02 -4.34
C GLY A 78 -43.21 -43.18 -3.55
N VAL A 79 -44.24 -43.79 -4.15
CA VAL A 79 -45.41 -44.29 -3.41
C VAL A 79 -44.90 -45.38 -2.46
N ARG A 80 -44.85 -45.10 -1.15
CA ARG A 80 -44.72 -46.16 -0.15
C ARG A 80 -46.12 -46.66 0.19
N THR A 81 -46.50 -47.74 -0.46
CA THR A 81 -47.62 -48.60 -0.10
C THR A 81 -47.47 -49.09 1.34
N PHE A 82 -48.53 -48.93 2.12
CA PHE A 82 -48.67 -49.50 3.46
C PHE A 82 -48.80 -51.03 3.35
N SER A 83 -47.81 -51.76 3.86
CA SER A 83 -47.94 -53.20 4.07
C SER A 83 -48.66 -53.44 5.40
N SER A 84 -49.99 -53.45 5.38
CA SER A 84 -50.80 -54.02 6.46
C SER A 84 -50.70 -55.55 6.43
N ALA A 85 -50.60 -56.14 7.62
CA ALA A 85 -50.51 -57.57 7.88
C ALA A 85 -51.41 -58.45 6.99
N GLN A 86 -50.86 -59.53 6.44
CA GLN A 86 -51.63 -60.67 5.94
C GLN A 86 -52.02 -61.56 7.13
N ASN A 87 -53.30 -61.54 7.49
CA ASN A 87 -54.03 -62.76 7.81
C ASN A 87 -54.96 -63.04 6.63
N GLY A 88 -54.95 -64.28 6.16
CA GLY A 88 -55.60 -64.67 4.91
C GLY A 88 -57.11 -64.62 4.97
N ASP A 89 -57.73 -64.38 3.81
CA ASP A 89 -58.83 -65.22 3.37
C ASP A 89 -58.98 -65.20 1.85
N THR A 90 -59.29 -66.36 1.30
CA THR A 90 -59.70 -66.62 -0.07
C THR A 90 -61.08 -66.02 -0.33
N THR A 91 -61.24 -65.17 -1.35
CA THR A 91 -62.19 -65.33 -2.48
C THR A 91 -62.33 -64.07 -3.32
N THR A 92 -62.52 -64.30 -4.62
CA THR A 92 -62.75 -63.37 -5.73
C THR A 92 -64.10 -62.65 -5.66
N GLN A 93 -64.13 -61.35 -5.97
CA GLN A 93 -65.09 -60.79 -6.95
C GLN A 93 -64.77 -59.35 -7.39
N ALA A 94 -65.17 -59.07 -8.62
CA ALA A 94 -64.81 -57.92 -9.43
C ALA A 94 -65.70 -56.68 -9.22
N ALA A 95 -65.06 -55.52 -9.41
CA ALA A 95 -65.55 -54.27 -9.99
C ALA A 95 -66.78 -53.55 -9.39
N ALA A 96 -66.51 -52.41 -8.75
CA ALA A 96 -67.30 -51.19 -8.93
C ALA A 96 -66.34 -49.99 -8.98
N GLN A 97 -66.33 -49.28 -10.12
CA GLN A 97 -65.59 -48.03 -10.30
C GLN A 97 -66.25 -46.94 -9.46
N ALA A 98 -65.63 -46.58 -8.33
CA ALA A 98 -65.91 -45.33 -7.63
C ALA A 98 -64.90 -44.29 -8.10
N ASN A 99 -65.40 -43.15 -8.60
CA ASN A 99 -64.61 -41.96 -8.86
C ASN A 99 -63.95 -41.47 -7.56
N ILE A 100 -62.72 -41.92 -7.29
CA ILE A 100 -61.86 -41.29 -6.30
C ILE A 100 -61.21 -40.09 -6.99
N GLN A 101 -61.75 -38.90 -6.77
CA GLN A 101 -60.95 -37.68 -6.94
C GLN A 101 -59.77 -37.79 -5.98
N THR A 102 -58.62 -38.10 -6.53
CA THR A 102 -57.34 -38.02 -5.83
C THR A 102 -57.07 -36.53 -5.59
N PHE A 103 -57.34 -36.06 -4.38
CA PHE A 103 -56.75 -34.80 -3.92
C PHE A 103 -55.24 -35.04 -3.84
N ALA A 104 -54.49 -34.54 -4.83
CA ALA A 104 -53.05 -34.43 -4.71
C ALA A 104 -52.77 -33.53 -3.49
N ALA A 105 -52.29 -34.13 -2.39
CA ALA A 105 -51.79 -33.36 -1.27
C ALA A 105 -50.67 -32.46 -1.80
N SER A 106 -50.87 -31.14 -1.78
CA SER A 106 -49.79 -30.20 -2.08
C SER A 106 -48.66 -30.48 -1.10
N PRO A 107 -47.40 -30.62 -1.57
CA PRO A 107 -46.28 -30.77 -0.65
C PRO A 107 -46.25 -29.53 0.25
N LEU A 108 -46.31 -29.72 1.57
CA LEU A 108 -46.18 -28.62 2.51
C LEU A 108 -44.76 -28.04 2.37
N THR A 109 -44.66 -26.86 1.78
CA THR A 109 -43.43 -26.07 1.74
C THR A 109 -43.40 -25.16 2.96
N MET A 110 -42.31 -25.20 3.73
CA MET A 110 -42.15 -24.33 4.90
C MET A 110 -42.18 -22.86 4.47
N MET A 111 -42.97 -22.06 5.18
CA MET A 111 -43.15 -20.64 4.88
C MET A 111 -41.88 -19.85 5.16
N SER A 112 -41.38 -19.14 4.16
CA SER A 112 -40.40 -18.08 4.33
C SER A 112 -41.06 -16.74 4.62
N PHE A 113 -40.36 -15.85 5.32
CA PHE A 113 -40.88 -14.54 5.66
C PHE A 113 -39.77 -13.52 5.94
N THR A 114 -40.13 -12.25 5.93
CA THR A 114 -39.23 -11.16 6.34
C THR A 114 -39.34 -10.91 7.84
N ILE A 115 -38.19 -10.75 8.51
CA ILE A 115 -38.13 -10.39 9.93
C ILE A 115 -38.88 -9.07 10.15
N GLY A 116 -39.74 -9.04 11.17
CA GLY A 116 -40.66 -7.92 11.44
C GLY A 116 -42.10 -8.16 10.95
N ASN A 117 -42.36 -9.25 10.23
CA ASN A 117 -43.73 -9.67 9.90
C ASN A 117 -44.51 -10.00 11.20
N GLN A 118 -45.66 -9.34 11.39
CA GLN A 118 -46.50 -9.49 12.57
C GLN A 118 -47.40 -10.75 12.54
N SER A 119 -47.47 -11.47 11.42
CA SER A 119 -48.29 -12.69 11.30
C SER A 119 -47.60 -13.95 11.84
N VAL A 120 -46.29 -13.92 12.06
CA VAL A 120 -45.46 -15.03 12.55
C VAL A 120 -45.04 -14.77 14.01
N PRO A 121 -44.50 -15.77 14.74
CA PRO A 121 -43.97 -15.56 16.08
C PRO A 121 -42.95 -14.43 16.11
N ARG A 122 -42.93 -13.68 17.22
CA ARG A 122 -41.94 -12.60 17.42
C ARG A 122 -40.51 -13.12 17.26
N THR A 123 -39.65 -12.30 16.64
CA THR A 123 -38.20 -12.58 16.57
C THR A 123 -37.51 -11.82 17.70
N ASP A 124 -37.24 -12.50 18.82
CA ASP A 124 -36.50 -11.90 19.94
C ASP A 124 -34.99 -12.03 19.74
N VAL A 125 -34.56 -13.13 19.11
CA VAL A 125 -33.16 -13.53 18.99
C VAL A 125 -32.91 -14.05 17.59
N VAL A 126 -31.72 -13.79 17.06
CA VAL A 126 -31.19 -14.49 15.89
C VAL A 126 -29.93 -15.25 16.28
N ASP A 127 -29.63 -16.32 15.56
CA ASP A 127 -28.30 -16.91 15.59
C ASP A 127 -27.60 -16.78 14.24
N VAL A 128 -26.27 -16.67 14.30
CA VAL A 128 -25.42 -16.38 13.15
C VAL A 128 -24.14 -17.19 13.20
N ALA A 129 -23.69 -17.58 12.01
CA ALA A 129 -22.43 -18.26 11.78
C ALA A 129 -21.73 -17.68 10.55
N SER A 130 -20.62 -18.29 10.14
CA SER A 130 -19.88 -17.91 8.93
C SER A 130 -20.74 -17.82 7.64
N TYR A 131 -21.88 -18.51 7.58
CA TYR A 131 -22.89 -18.38 6.52
C TYR A 131 -23.48 -16.97 6.41
N GLN A 132 -23.59 -16.28 7.54
CA GLN A 132 -24.02 -14.89 7.69
C GLN A 132 -22.84 -13.90 7.73
N GLY A 133 -21.62 -14.31 7.36
CA GLY A 133 -20.45 -13.43 7.25
C GLY A 133 -20.58 -12.26 6.25
N TRP A 134 -21.67 -12.22 5.48
CA TRP A 134 -22.05 -11.08 4.63
C TRP A 134 -22.71 -9.93 5.43
N MET A 135 -23.18 -10.18 6.65
CA MET A 135 -23.86 -9.19 7.46
C MET A 135 -22.89 -8.15 8.00
N THR A 136 -23.33 -6.89 7.97
CA THR A 136 -22.58 -5.73 8.43
C THR A 136 -23.20 -5.13 9.69
N GLN A 137 -22.54 -4.15 10.31
CA GLN A 137 -23.12 -3.37 11.42
C GLN A 137 -24.52 -2.82 11.11
N ALA A 138 -24.76 -2.37 9.88
CA ALA A 138 -26.07 -1.84 9.47
C ALA A 138 -27.17 -2.92 9.50
N ASN A 139 -26.82 -4.18 9.19
CA ASN A 139 -27.75 -5.30 9.27
C ASN A 139 -28.14 -5.61 10.72
N PHE A 140 -27.17 -5.60 11.65
CA PHE A 140 -27.46 -5.77 13.08
C PHE A 140 -28.28 -4.59 13.65
N ASN A 141 -28.01 -3.36 13.22
CA ASN A 141 -28.85 -2.21 13.60
C ASN A 141 -30.28 -2.35 13.06
N THR A 142 -30.44 -2.89 11.85
CA THR A 142 -31.77 -3.19 11.27
C THR A 142 -32.49 -4.24 12.09
N LEU A 143 -31.84 -5.36 12.43
CA LEU A 143 -32.41 -6.37 13.34
C LEU A 143 -32.86 -5.75 14.66
N ARG A 144 -32.05 -4.87 15.27
CA ARG A 144 -32.41 -4.16 16.49
C ARG A 144 -33.67 -3.33 16.32
N SER A 145 -33.78 -2.58 15.22
CA SER A 145 -34.95 -1.75 14.91
C SER A 145 -36.22 -2.58 14.68
N LEU A 146 -36.08 -3.83 14.24
CA LEU A 146 -37.17 -4.78 14.03
C LEU A 146 -37.57 -5.54 15.32
N GLY A 147 -36.96 -5.20 16.46
CA GLY A 147 -37.32 -5.74 17.77
C GLY A 147 -36.41 -6.87 18.27
N VAL A 148 -35.36 -7.26 17.52
CA VAL A 148 -34.40 -8.27 17.95
C VAL A 148 -33.54 -7.72 19.11
N LYS A 149 -33.39 -8.52 20.16
CA LYS A 149 -32.74 -8.15 21.43
C LYS A 149 -31.49 -8.96 21.72
N GLY A 150 -31.35 -10.16 21.14
CA GLY A 150 -30.20 -11.03 21.35
C GLY A 150 -29.60 -11.56 20.05
N ALA A 151 -28.31 -11.90 20.10
CA ALA A 151 -27.62 -12.62 19.04
C ALA A 151 -26.82 -13.79 19.63
N VAL A 152 -26.99 -14.99 19.07
CA VAL A 152 -26.19 -16.18 19.43
C VAL A 152 -25.19 -16.44 18.30
N VAL A 153 -23.89 -16.33 18.57
CA VAL A 153 -22.85 -16.36 17.53
C VAL A 153 -22.08 -17.68 17.58
N LYS A 154 -21.89 -18.35 16.44
CA LYS A 154 -21.04 -19.55 16.37
C LYS A 154 -19.62 -19.16 16.72
N ALA A 155 -19.03 -19.79 17.74
CA ALA A 155 -17.63 -19.58 18.06
C ALA A 155 -16.75 -20.65 17.41
N SER A 156 -17.11 -21.92 17.59
CA SER A 156 -16.29 -23.06 17.19
C SER A 156 -17.12 -24.32 16.93
N GLU A 157 -16.46 -25.33 16.39
CA GLU A 157 -17.03 -26.66 16.14
C GLU A 157 -15.95 -27.73 16.30
N GLY A 158 -16.32 -28.84 16.94
CA GLY A 158 -15.41 -29.93 17.25
C GLY A 158 -14.13 -29.41 17.93
N THR A 159 -12.98 -29.92 17.53
CA THR A 159 -11.69 -29.55 18.13
C THR A 159 -10.85 -28.59 17.29
N ASN A 160 -11.32 -28.24 16.09
CA ASN A 160 -10.47 -27.60 15.08
C ASN A 160 -11.07 -26.32 14.48
N TYR A 161 -12.38 -26.29 14.22
CA TYR A 161 -13.00 -25.17 13.51
C TYR A 161 -13.25 -23.98 14.46
N GLN A 162 -12.94 -22.77 13.99
CA GLN A 162 -13.31 -21.51 14.63
C GLN A 162 -14.00 -20.66 13.56
N ASN A 163 -15.14 -20.03 13.91
CA ASN A 163 -15.84 -19.16 12.98
C ASN A 163 -15.00 -17.89 12.73
N PRO A 164 -14.54 -17.65 11.47
CA PRO A 164 -13.70 -16.50 11.16
C PRO A 164 -14.42 -15.15 11.28
N PHE A 165 -15.76 -15.14 11.30
CA PHE A 165 -16.57 -13.93 11.40
C PHE A 165 -17.05 -13.61 12.83
N ALA A 166 -16.85 -14.53 13.78
CA ALA A 166 -17.38 -14.42 15.14
C ALA A 166 -17.00 -13.10 15.84
N ALA A 167 -15.77 -12.63 15.66
CA ALA A 167 -15.33 -11.37 16.27
C ALA A 167 -16.14 -10.17 15.77
N SER A 168 -16.38 -10.08 14.45
CA SER A 168 -17.17 -9.02 13.84
C SER A 168 -18.64 -9.14 14.20
N GLU A 169 -19.21 -10.35 14.17
CA GLU A 169 -20.61 -10.62 14.52
C GLU A 169 -20.91 -10.24 15.99
N VAL A 170 -20.05 -10.64 16.92
CA VAL A 170 -20.13 -10.24 18.35
C VAL A 170 -20.09 -8.72 18.48
N GLN A 171 -19.19 -8.05 17.76
CA GLN A 171 -19.07 -6.60 17.84
C GLN A 171 -20.29 -5.89 17.26
N TYR A 172 -20.80 -6.35 16.13
CA TYR A 172 -21.98 -5.76 15.50
C TYR A 172 -23.22 -5.88 16.39
N ALA A 173 -23.43 -7.05 17.00
CA ALA A 173 -24.51 -7.27 17.96
C ALA A 173 -24.38 -6.37 19.20
N ARG A 174 -23.19 -6.30 19.81
CA ARG A 174 -22.94 -5.43 20.97
C ARG A 174 -23.19 -3.96 20.66
N ASN A 175 -22.70 -3.47 19.53
CA ASN A 175 -22.88 -2.09 19.09
C ASN A 175 -24.35 -1.77 18.78
N ALA A 176 -25.11 -2.75 18.30
CA ALA A 176 -26.56 -2.62 18.12
C ALA A 176 -27.34 -2.69 19.45
N GLY A 177 -26.66 -2.84 20.59
CA GLY A 177 -27.29 -2.94 21.91
C GLY A 177 -27.98 -4.28 22.16
N MET A 178 -27.53 -5.36 21.50
CA MET A 178 -28.04 -6.71 21.71
C MET A 178 -27.23 -7.45 22.78
N THR A 179 -27.90 -8.34 23.50
CA THR A 179 -27.24 -9.33 24.36
C THR A 179 -26.58 -10.39 23.48
N VAL A 180 -25.31 -10.70 23.76
CA VAL A 180 -24.54 -11.69 22.98
C VAL A 180 -24.41 -12.99 23.78
N SER A 181 -24.65 -14.10 23.09
CA SER A 181 -24.33 -15.46 23.55
C SER A 181 -23.48 -16.18 22.50
N MET A 182 -22.80 -17.24 22.89
CA MET A 182 -21.88 -17.96 21.99
C MET A 182 -22.25 -19.43 21.94
N TYR A 183 -22.20 -20.05 20.75
CA TYR A 183 -22.45 -21.49 20.62
C TYR A 183 -21.27 -22.26 20.05
N HIS A 184 -21.23 -23.55 20.41
CA HIS A 184 -20.27 -24.54 19.95
C HIS A 184 -21.00 -25.73 19.35
N TYR A 185 -20.81 -25.98 18.06
CA TYR A 185 -21.37 -27.16 17.39
C TYR A 185 -20.60 -28.41 17.83
N SER A 186 -21.28 -29.29 18.56
CA SER A 186 -20.69 -30.46 19.21
C SER A 186 -20.53 -31.64 18.27
N ARG A 187 -19.39 -32.31 18.38
CA ARG A 187 -19.02 -33.48 17.55
C ARG A 187 -18.58 -34.69 18.41
N PHE A 188 -18.69 -34.58 19.74
CA PHE A 188 -18.13 -35.57 20.66
C PHE A 188 -18.86 -36.93 20.63
N GLY A 189 -18.10 -38.02 20.62
CA GLY A 189 -18.61 -39.38 20.85
C GLY A 189 -18.22 -39.97 22.22
N SER A 190 -17.32 -39.29 22.94
CA SER A 190 -16.79 -39.74 24.22
C SER A 190 -16.54 -38.59 25.20
N SER A 191 -16.33 -38.92 26.48
CA SER A 191 -16.04 -37.93 27.52
C SER A 191 -14.72 -37.21 27.26
N ALA A 192 -13.72 -37.90 26.68
CA ALA A 192 -12.45 -37.30 26.30
C ALA A 192 -12.62 -36.26 25.17
N ASP A 193 -13.43 -36.57 24.16
CA ASP A 193 -13.74 -35.65 23.06
C ASP A 193 -14.49 -34.43 23.60
N ALA A 194 -15.48 -34.64 24.46
CA ALA A 194 -16.23 -33.55 25.09
C ALA A 194 -15.34 -32.61 25.91
N VAL A 195 -14.34 -33.14 26.62
CA VAL A 195 -13.33 -32.32 27.32
C VAL A 195 -12.45 -31.54 26.33
N ALA A 196 -12.06 -32.16 25.21
CA ALA A 196 -11.25 -31.51 24.18
C ALA A 196 -12.02 -30.37 23.50
N GLU A 197 -13.28 -30.61 23.11
CA GLU A 197 -14.18 -29.63 22.52
C GLU A 197 -14.46 -28.48 23.48
N ALA A 198 -14.75 -28.75 24.75
CA ALA A 198 -14.96 -27.71 25.76
C ALA A 198 -13.73 -26.81 25.94
N ASN A 199 -12.52 -27.39 25.89
CA ASN A 199 -11.28 -26.60 25.94
C ASN A 199 -11.10 -25.75 24.67
N HIS A 200 -11.39 -26.31 23.49
CA HIS A 200 -11.34 -25.57 22.23
C HIS A 200 -12.34 -24.40 22.21
N PHE A 201 -13.57 -24.64 22.67
CA PHE A 201 -14.59 -23.61 22.83
C PHE A 201 -14.14 -22.54 23.83
N ALA A 202 -13.74 -22.92 25.04
CA ALA A 202 -13.25 -21.96 26.04
C ALA A 202 -12.05 -21.13 25.53
N ASN A 203 -11.09 -21.76 24.83
CA ASN A 203 -9.97 -21.06 24.21
C ASN A 203 -10.44 -20.04 23.17
N THR A 204 -11.46 -20.39 22.39
CA THR A 204 -12.05 -19.50 21.38
C THR A 204 -12.78 -18.32 22.05
N LEU A 205 -13.56 -18.59 23.11
CA LEU A 205 -14.24 -17.56 23.89
C LEU A 205 -13.27 -16.60 24.59
N ASP A 206 -12.16 -17.13 25.12
CA ASP A 206 -11.09 -16.32 25.73
C ASP A 206 -10.47 -15.39 24.69
N LYS A 207 -10.19 -15.87 23.48
CA LYS A 207 -9.67 -15.06 22.36
C LYS A 207 -10.66 -13.98 21.91
N LEU A 208 -11.95 -14.28 21.89
CA LEU A 208 -13.01 -13.33 21.52
C LEU A 208 -13.30 -12.32 22.63
N ASN A 209 -12.75 -12.52 23.84
CA ASN A 209 -12.95 -11.68 25.02
C ASN A 209 -14.44 -11.38 25.28
N VAL A 210 -15.26 -12.43 25.25
CA VAL A 210 -16.72 -12.31 25.43
C VAL A 210 -17.15 -12.12 26.89
N GLY A 211 -16.21 -12.27 27.83
CA GLY A 211 -16.46 -12.25 29.27
C GLY A 211 -16.99 -13.60 29.79
N LYS A 212 -16.86 -13.83 31.09
CA LYS A 212 -17.20 -15.12 31.73
C LYS A 212 -18.69 -15.29 32.05
N GLN A 213 -19.44 -14.19 32.05
CA GLN A 213 -20.89 -14.18 32.28
C GLN A 213 -21.71 -14.47 31.00
N VAL A 214 -21.05 -14.66 29.85
CA VAL A 214 -21.73 -14.98 28.60
C VAL A 214 -22.42 -16.34 28.69
N ASN A 215 -23.61 -16.48 28.11
CA ASN A 215 -24.18 -17.81 27.92
C ASN A 215 -23.34 -18.57 26.90
N VAL A 216 -23.01 -19.81 27.25
CA VAL A 216 -22.25 -20.74 26.42
C VAL A 216 -23.17 -21.89 26.04
N VAL A 217 -23.46 -21.99 24.75
CA VAL A 217 -24.40 -22.96 24.19
C VAL A 217 -23.60 -24.16 23.67
N ALA A 218 -23.92 -25.37 24.14
CA ALA A 218 -23.54 -26.59 23.43
C ALA A 218 -24.66 -26.93 22.46
N ASP A 219 -24.32 -26.99 21.18
CA ASP A 219 -25.21 -27.30 20.08
C ASP A 219 -25.07 -28.78 19.74
N VAL A 220 -26.03 -29.58 20.20
CA VAL A 220 -26.01 -31.05 20.15
C VAL A 220 -27.08 -31.53 19.19
N GLU A 221 -26.65 -31.72 17.96
CA GLU A 221 -27.50 -32.13 16.85
C GLU A 221 -26.79 -32.92 15.74
N GLY A 222 -25.47 -33.13 15.88
CA GLY A 222 -24.67 -33.82 14.88
C GLY A 222 -25.01 -35.31 14.77
N ASN A 223 -24.96 -35.84 13.55
CA ASN A 223 -25.12 -37.28 13.30
C ASN A 223 -23.94 -38.12 13.84
N ASP A 224 -22.83 -37.45 14.17
CA ASP A 224 -21.61 -38.02 14.71
C ASP A 224 -21.51 -37.94 16.24
N VAL A 225 -22.39 -37.17 16.88
CA VAL A 225 -22.58 -37.24 18.34
C VAL A 225 -23.09 -38.64 18.69
N SER A 226 -22.47 -39.27 19.67
CA SER A 226 -22.77 -40.66 20.04
C SER A 226 -22.32 -40.98 21.46
N GLY A 227 -22.58 -42.22 21.90
CA GLY A 227 -22.19 -42.72 23.22
C GLY A 227 -23.09 -42.22 24.35
N ASP A 228 -22.53 -42.08 25.55
CA ASP A 228 -23.24 -41.50 26.70
C ASP A 228 -23.28 -39.97 26.57
N VAL A 229 -24.20 -39.45 25.74
CA VAL A 229 -24.32 -38.01 25.47
C VAL A 229 -24.55 -37.19 26.74
N GLY A 230 -25.33 -37.69 27.69
CA GLY A 230 -25.56 -37.02 28.97
C GLY A 230 -24.27 -36.94 29.80
N GLY A 231 -23.52 -38.04 29.92
CA GLY A 231 -22.21 -38.07 30.56
C GLY A 231 -21.17 -37.19 29.87
N ASN A 232 -21.13 -37.23 28.53
CA ASN A 232 -20.23 -36.42 27.72
C ASN A 232 -20.50 -34.92 27.90
N LEU A 233 -21.77 -34.49 27.84
CA LEU A 233 -22.15 -33.10 28.12
C LEU A 233 -21.80 -32.67 29.53
N ASN A 234 -22.02 -33.51 30.55
CA ASN A 234 -21.58 -33.19 31.91
C ASN A 234 -20.06 -32.97 32.00
N ALA A 235 -19.26 -33.75 31.27
CA ALA A 235 -17.81 -33.53 31.18
C ALA A 235 -17.45 -32.23 30.45
N PHE A 236 -18.20 -31.87 29.39
CA PHE A 236 -18.09 -30.59 28.69
C PHE A 236 -18.38 -29.42 29.65
N TRP A 237 -19.50 -29.47 30.36
CA TRP A 237 -19.93 -28.48 31.36
C TRP A 237 -18.94 -28.31 32.51
N GLN A 238 -18.45 -29.41 33.08
CA GLN A 238 -17.43 -29.35 34.13
C GLN A 238 -16.13 -28.70 33.62
N THR A 239 -15.76 -28.94 32.37
CA THR A 239 -14.60 -28.31 31.75
C THR A 239 -14.79 -26.82 31.58
N LEU A 240 -15.95 -26.38 31.06
CA LEU A 240 -16.28 -24.96 30.95
C LEU A 240 -16.35 -24.26 32.32
N ASN A 241 -16.91 -24.92 33.34
CA ASN A 241 -16.91 -24.41 34.72
C ASN A 241 -15.50 -24.16 35.25
N ARG A 242 -14.56 -25.10 35.06
CA ARG A 242 -13.14 -24.91 35.43
C ARG A 242 -12.48 -23.76 34.67
N ARG A 243 -12.98 -23.43 33.48
CA ARG A 243 -12.55 -22.30 32.65
C ARG A 243 -13.29 -20.99 32.96
N GLY A 244 -14.18 -21.00 33.95
CA GLY A 244 -14.96 -19.86 34.42
C GLY A 244 -16.24 -19.57 33.64
N TYR A 245 -16.63 -20.41 32.68
CA TYR A 245 -17.86 -20.27 31.92
C TYR A 245 -18.96 -21.14 32.54
N THR A 246 -19.82 -20.53 33.36
CA THR A 246 -20.80 -21.25 34.19
C THR A 246 -22.25 -21.13 33.73
N HIS A 247 -22.51 -20.35 32.68
CA HIS A 247 -23.87 -20.07 32.17
C HIS A 247 -24.20 -21.00 30.99
N HIS A 248 -24.37 -22.28 31.29
CA HIS A 248 -24.56 -23.32 30.28
C HIS A 248 -25.95 -23.24 29.65
N VAL A 249 -26.02 -23.43 28.35
CA VAL A 249 -27.26 -23.54 27.60
C VAL A 249 -27.14 -24.73 26.67
N LEU A 250 -28.18 -25.53 26.55
CA LEU A 250 -28.24 -26.58 25.54
C LEU A 250 -29.02 -26.07 24.32
N TYR A 251 -28.52 -26.34 23.12
CA TYR A 251 -29.32 -26.35 21.91
C TYR A 251 -29.46 -27.77 21.39
N THR A 252 -30.68 -28.15 20.98
CA THR A 252 -30.96 -29.44 20.34
C THR A 252 -32.31 -29.41 19.62
N GLY A 253 -32.52 -30.35 18.70
CA GLY A 253 -33.82 -30.55 18.03
C GLY A 253 -34.82 -31.29 18.90
N LYS A 254 -36.11 -30.98 18.82
CA LYS A 254 -37.14 -31.63 19.66
C LYS A 254 -37.22 -33.15 19.49
N TYR A 255 -36.99 -33.62 18.28
CA TYR A 255 -37.10 -35.04 17.90
C TYR A 255 -35.75 -35.69 17.60
N TYR A 256 -34.65 -35.06 18.03
CA TYR A 256 -33.33 -35.65 17.92
C TYR A 256 -33.13 -36.76 18.95
N GLU A 257 -32.41 -37.82 18.56
CA GLU A 257 -32.31 -39.07 19.33
C GLU A 257 -31.79 -38.85 20.75
N TYR A 258 -30.84 -37.92 20.92
CA TYR A 258 -30.20 -37.66 22.21
C TYR A 258 -30.81 -36.48 22.99
N SER A 259 -31.88 -35.85 22.50
CA SER A 259 -32.43 -34.63 23.11
C SER A 259 -32.82 -34.82 24.57
N ASN A 260 -33.47 -35.92 24.91
CA ASN A 260 -33.85 -36.18 26.30
C ASN A 260 -32.63 -36.30 27.22
N ALA A 261 -31.59 -37.03 26.79
CA ALA A 261 -30.36 -37.18 27.56
C ALA A 261 -29.65 -35.84 27.75
N ALA A 262 -29.58 -35.03 26.68
CA ALA A 262 -28.96 -33.71 26.71
C ALA A 262 -29.74 -32.72 27.59
N ILE A 263 -31.07 -32.64 27.43
CA ILE A 263 -31.97 -31.75 28.19
C ILE A 263 -31.82 -32.01 29.68
N ASN A 264 -31.68 -33.27 30.10
CA ASN A 264 -31.52 -33.61 31.52
C ASN A 264 -30.27 -33.02 32.18
N THR A 265 -29.28 -32.54 31.42
CA THR A 265 -28.05 -31.93 31.97
C THR A 265 -28.23 -30.49 32.44
N VAL A 266 -29.18 -29.75 31.86
CA VAL A 266 -29.41 -28.31 32.16
C VAL A 266 -30.88 -27.96 32.46
N GLY A 267 -31.82 -28.86 32.14
CA GLY A 267 -33.25 -28.65 32.25
C GLY A 267 -33.84 -27.85 31.09
N LYS A 268 -35.17 -27.93 30.92
CA LYS A 268 -35.89 -27.27 29.82
C LYS A 268 -35.75 -25.74 29.82
N SER A 269 -35.77 -25.12 31.00
CA SER A 269 -35.64 -23.67 31.16
C SER A 269 -34.30 -23.08 30.70
N ARG A 270 -33.26 -23.92 30.59
CA ARG A 270 -31.94 -23.58 30.02
C ARG A 270 -31.64 -24.34 28.73
N THR A 271 -32.68 -24.81 28.06
CA THR A 271 -32.61 -25.42 26.74
C THR A 271 -33.26 -24.49 25.71
N TRP A 272 -32.54 -24.26 24.62
CA TRP A 272 -33.00 -23.64 23.38
C TRP A 272 -33.38 -24.77 22.41
N ILE A 273 -34.68 -24.97 22.20
CA ILE A 273 -35.20 -26.11 21.44
C ILE A 273 -35.50 -25.70 19.99
N ALA A 274 -35.11 -26.51 19.02
CA ALA A 274 -35.50 -26.34 17.62
C ALA A 274 -36.69 -27.23 17.25
N ASP A 275 -37.74 -26.62 16.69
CA ASP A 275 -38.96 -27.29 16.24
C ASP A 275 -39.70 -26.38 15.24
N TYR A 276 -39.77 -26.78 13.97
CA TYR A 276 -40.16 -25.87 12.89
C TYR A 276 -41.58 -26.17 12.36
N PRO A 277 -42.58 -25.31 12.65
CA PRO A 277 -43.89 -25.39 11.99
C PRO A 277 -43.76 -25.04 10.50
N TYR A 278 -44.46 -25.79 9.64
CA TYR A 278 -44.53 -25.44 8.21
C TYR A 278 -45.12 -24.04 7.97
N THR A 279 -46.07 -23.62 8.81
CA THR A 279 -46.71 -22.30 8.77
C THR A 279 -46.67 -21.66 10.16
N PRO A 280 -45.57 -20.96 10.51
CA PRO A 280 -45.46 -20.29 11.80
C PRO A 280 -46.54 -19.20 11.92
N SER A 281 -47.19 -19.12 13.08
CA SER A 281 -48.22 -18.12 13.35
C SER A 281 -47.97 -17.42 14.69
N ALA A 282 -48.17 -16.10 14.72
CA ALA A 282 -48.10 -15.30 15.94
C ALA A 282 -49.04 -15.80 17.05
N ASN A 283 -50.13 -16.49 16.68
CA ASN A 283 -51.13 -17.03 17.61
C ASN A 283 -50.82 -18.47 18.06
N SER A 284 -49.72 -19.07 17.60
CA SER A 284 -49.36 -20.47 17.88
C SER A 284 -47.91 -20.57 18.37
N MET A 285 -47.72 -20.26 19.64
CA MET A 285 -46.42 -20.34 20.32
C MET A 285 -46.15 -21.76 20.84
N TRP A 286 -45.21 -22.49 20.24
CA TRP A 286 -44.86 -23.86 20.65
C TRP A 286 -43.76 -23.88 21.72
N ASN A 287 -43.65 -24.99 22.45
CA ASN A 287 -42.52 -25.28 23.35
C ASN A 287 -42.26 -24.21 24.43
N GLN A 288 -43.32 -23.63 24.99
CA GLN A 288 -43.25 -22.55 25.98
C GLN A 288 -42.67 -22.98 27.35
N ASP A 289 -42.54 -24.29 27.59
CA ASP A 289 -41.88 -24.86 28.77
C ASP A 289 -40.34 -24.85 28.66
N PHE A 290 -39.79 -24.49 27.50
CA PHE A 290 -38.36 -24.32 27.26
C PHE A 290 -37.90 -22.87 27.45
N GLY A 291 -36.59 -22.67 27.59
CA GLY A 291 -35.99 -21.34 27.75
C GLY A 291 -36.14 -20.47 26.49
N ALA A 292 -35.92 -21.08 25.32
CA ALA A 292 -36.07 -20.44 24.02
C ALA A 292 -36.48 -21.46 22.96
N TRP A 293 -37.09 -20.99 21.87
CA TRP A 293 -37.57 -21.83 20.76
C TRP A 293 -37.12 -21.26 19.41
N GLN A 294 -36.25 -21.99 18.71
CA GLN A 294 -35.93 -21.72 17.31
C GLN A 294 -37.09 -22.25 16.45
N TYR A 295 -37.85 -21.35 15.84
CA TYR A 295 -39.09 -21.70 15.15
C TYR A 295 -38.98 -21.61 13.62
N SER A 296 -37.90 -21.05 13.08
CA SER A 296 -37.64 -21.06 11.64
C SER A 296 -36.17 -20.82 11.32
N SER A 297 -35.71 -21.46 10.25
CA SER A 297 -34.42 -21.20 9.57
C SER A 297 -34.59 -20.48 8.20
N LEU A 298 -35.82 -20.04 7.89
CA LEU A 298 -36.20 -19.43 6.60
C LEU A 298 -36.72 -17.99 6.77
N ALA A 299 -36.19 -17.24 7.73
CA ALA A 299 -36.46 -15.82 7.86
C ALA A 299 -35.39 -14.99 7.13
N TYR A 300 -35.76 -13.82 6.61
CA TYR A 300 -34.86 -12.95 5.85
C TYR A 300 -34.90 -11.53 6.41
N LEU A 301 -33.75 -10.87 6.46
CA LEU A 301 -33.73 -9.41 6.61
C LEU A 301 -34.41 -8.74 5.41
N PRO A 302 -35.07 -7.57 5.57
CA PRO A 302 -35.61 -6.84 4.43
C PRO A 302 -34.55 -6.61 3.34
N GLY A 303 -34.81 -7.14 2.14
CA GLY A 303 -33.90 -7.04 0.99
C GLY A 303 -32.73 -8.02 0.98
N ALA A 304 -32.60 -8.91 1.97
CA ALA A 304 -31.57 -9.95 1.98
C ALA A 304 -32.00 -11.20 1.19
N SER A 305 -31.05 -11.87 0.55
CA SER A 305 -31.28 -13.13 -0.20
C SER A 305 -30.87 -14.38 0.57
N LYS A 306 -30.23 -14.22 1.73
CA LYS A 306 -29.79 -15.31 2.60
C LYS A 306 -30.63 -15.33 3.86
N SER A 307 -31.00 -16.54 4.29
CA SER A 307 -31.81 -16.75 5.48
C SER A 307 -31.01 -16.57 6.77
N ILE A 308 -31.75 -16.34 7.85
CA ILE A 308 -31.28 -16.17 9.22
C ILE A 308 -32.22 -16.97 10.10
N ASP A 309 -31.65 -17.67 11.07
CA ASP A 309 -32.41 -18.46 12.03
C ASP A 309 -33.00 -17.55 13.11
N VAL A 310 -34.27 -17.79 13.44
CA VAL A 310 -35.05 -16.90 14.31
C VAL A 310 -35.64 -17.65 15.49
N THR A 311 -35.54 -16.99 16.64
CA THR A 311 -35.85 -17.57 17.94
C THR A 311 -36.77 -16.66 18.73
N VAL A 312 -37.72 -17.30 19.41
CA VAL A 312 -38.48 -16.72 20.50
C VAL A 312 -37.75 -16.99 21.81
N ASP A 313 -37.52 -15.96 22.62
CA ASP A 313 -36.96 -16.11 23.96
C ASP A 313 -38.11 -16.05 24.99
N TYR A 314 -38.31 -17.12 25.75
CA TYR A 314 -39.42 -17.22 26.70
C TYR A 314 -39.03 -16.77 28.10
N THR A 315 -37.80 -17.06 28.52
CA THR A 315 -37.35 -16.83 29.91
C THR A 315 -36.41 -15.64 30.03
N GLY A 316 -36.01 -15.02 28.91
CA GLY A 316 -34.94 -14.04 28.89
C GLY A 316 -33.57 -14.68 28.77
N LEU A 317 -33.50 -15.95 28.35
CA LEU A 317 -32.29 -16.76 28.28
C LEU A 317 -31.20 -16.11 27.44
N PHE A 318 -31.57 -15.40 26.37
CA PHE A 318 -30.62 -14.75 25.46
C PHE A 318 -30.83 -13.23 25.36
N THR A 319 -31.92 -12.70 25.93
CA THR A 319 -32.26 -11.29 25.85
C THR A 319 -32.01 -10.52 27.14
N GLN A 320 -31.89 -11.20 28.29
CA GLN A 320 -31.45 -10.59 29.54
C GLN A 320 -29.95 -10.85 29.76
N PRO A 321 -29.14 -9.83 30.11
CA PRO A 321 -27.77 -10.06 30.53
C PRO A 321 -27.76 -10.84 31.84
N ASN A 322 -26.96 -11.91 31.94
CA ASN A 322 -26.61 -12.48 33.25
C ASN A 322 -25.94 -11.36 34.08
N ALA A 323 -26.40 -11.14 35.32
CA ALA A 323 -26.06 -9.95 36.11
C ALA A 323 -24.55 -9.63 36.10
N VAL A 324 -24.26 -8.33 35.98
CA VAL A 324 -22.98 -7.70 35.60
C VAL A 324 -22.67 -7.89 34.12
N THR A 325 -23.18 -6.96 33.30
CA THR A 325 -22.52 -6.59 32.04
C THR A 325 -21.04 -6.41 32.35
N PRO A 326 -20.12 -7.23 31.78
CA PRO A 326 -18.72 -6.91 31.87
C PRO A 326 -18.56 -5.45 31.42
N PRO A 327 -17.78 -4.60 32.12
CA PRO A 327 -17.47 -3.29 31.58
C PRO A 327 -17.00 -3.51 30.14
N ALA A 328 -17.45 -2.64 29.23
CA ALA A 328 -16.94 -2.63 27.86
C ALA A 328 -15.43 -2.88 27.94
N PRO A 329 -14.88 -3.87 27.22
CA PRO A 329 -13.51 -4.32 27.40
C PRO A 329 -12.61 -3.13 27.60
N ALA A 330 -11.96 -3.08 28.77
CA ALA A 330 -11.11 -1.95 29.15
C ALA A 330 -9.91 -1.98 28.21
N TYR A 331 -10.04 -1.25 27.10
CA TYR A 331 -8.96 -1.08 26.16
C TYR A 331 -7.97 -0.08 26.71
N ASP A 332 -6.73 -0.27 26.33
CA ASP A 332 -5.64 0.55 26.78
C ASP A 332 -5.83 1.94 26.16
N SER A 333 -5.86 2.97 27.01
CA SER A 333 -5.80 4.35 26.51
C SER A 333 -4.44 4.59 25.88
N ILE A 334 -4.44 5.20 24.69
CA ILE A 334 -3.21 5.69 24.07
C ILE A 334 -2.80 6.95 24.84
N SER A 335 -1.74 6.84 25.64
CA SER A 335 -1.26 7.92 26.51
C SER A 335 -0.50 9.00 25.74
N SER A 336 0.08 8.66 24.58
CA SER A 336 0.67 9.63 23.67
C SER A 336 0.75 9.10 22.24
N THR A 337 0.73 10.02 21.26
CA THR A 337 0.98 9.74 19.85
C THR A 337 1.98 10.75 19.29
N LYS A 338 2.91 10.29 18.47
CA LYS A 338 3.93 11.13 17.84
C LYS A 338 4.10 10.74 16.38
N ALA A 339 3.96 11.70 15.47
CA ALA A 339 4.38 11.52 14.08
C ALA A 339 5.91 11.48 14.01
N VAL A 340 6.46 10.48 13.32
CA VAL A 340 7.90 10.27 13.14
C VAL A 340 8.18 9.88 11.69
N SER A 341 9.45 9.87 11.30
CA SER A 341 9.87 9.44 9.96
C SER A 341 11.28 8.89 10.04
N TYR A 342 11.41 7.58 10.11
CA TYR A 342 12.71 6.88 10.10
C TYR A 342 12.52 5.43 9.63
N ASP A 343 13.59 4.79 9.16
CA ASP A 343 13.51 3.38 8.77
C ASP A 343 13.93 2.46 9.93
N ALA A 344 13.35 1.26 9.98
CA ALA A 344 13.67 0.21 10.93
C ALA A 344 13.69 -1.17 10.26
N THR A 345 14.29 -2.15 10.92
CA THR A 345 14.11 -3.58 10.57
C THR A 345 13.21 -4.21 11.61
N ILE A 346 12.22 -5.00 11.16
CA ILE A 346 11.49 -5.88 12.07
C ILE A 346 12.42 -7.05 12.43
N VAL A 347 12.74 -7.23 13.70
CA VAL A 347 13.74 -8.20 14.17
C VAL A 347 13.18 -9.10 15.26
N ASN A 348 13.91 -10.18 15.55
CA ASN A 348 13.67 -11.07 16.68
C ASN A 348 12.28 -11.72 16.69
N GLN A 349 11.58 -11.75 15.56
CA GLN A 349 10.22 -12.28 15.51
C GLN A 349 10.18 -13.80 15.65
N ASN A 350 11.28 -14.48 15.36
CA ASN A 350 11.44 -15.92 15.61
C ASN A 350 11.28 -16.27 17.11
N THR A 351 11.64 -15.36 18.03
CA THR A 351 11.53 -15.57 19.48
C THR A 351 10.37 -14.77 20.09
N ARG A 352 10.16 -13.53 19.65
CA ARG A 352 9.13 -12.63 20.19
C ARG A 352 7.73 -12.95 19.68
N LYS A 353 7.61 -13.30 18.39
CA LYS A 353 6.33 -13.49 17.69
C LYS A 353 5.37 -12.32 17.98
N ASP A 354 5.80 -11.09 17.74
CA ASP A 354 4.94 -9.93 18.01
C ASP A 354 3.73 -9.91 17.06
N GLY A 355 2.62 -9.36 17.54
CA GLY A 355 1.41 -9.19 16.74
C GLY A 355 1.46 -8.00 15.78
N ILE A 356 0.67 -8.06 14.70
CA ILE A 356 0.58 -7.01 13.68
C ILE A 356 -0.83 -6.41 13.62
N TYR A 357 -0.98 -5.13 13.89
CA TYR A 357 -2.30 -4.51 14.06
C TYR A 357 -2.54 -3.39 13.03
N THR A 358 -3.48 -3.54 12.11
CA THR A 358 -3.68 -2.58 11.01
C THR A 358 -4.36 -1.28 11.44
N ALA A 359 -5.25 -1.34 12.45
CA ALA A 359 -6.06 -0.21 12.87
C ALA A 359 -5.38 0.70 13.91
N ALA A 360 -4.83 0.11 14.98
CA ALA A 360 -4.27 0.83 16.13
C ALA A 360 -3.29 -0.08 16.92
N PRO A 361 -2.56 0.42 17.92
CA PRO A 361 -1.74 -0.42 18.80
C PRO A 361 -2.51 -1.55 19.48
N TYR A 362 -1.80 -2.58 19.92
CA TYR A 362 -2.38 -3.76 20.59
C TYR A 362 -3.31 -3.34 21.75
N HIS A 363 -4.45 -4.02 21.84
CA HIS A 363 -5.40 -3.91 22.94
C HIS A 363 -5.98 -2.49 23.17
N THR A 364 -5.86 -1.58 22.19
CA THR A 364 -6.49 -0.24 22.23
C THR A 364 -7.92 -0.23 21.68
N SER A 365 -8.36 -1.33 21.07
CA SER A 365 -9.71 -1.52 20.54
C SER A 365 -10.03 -3.01 20.41
N ALA A 366 -11.30 -3.35 20.13
CA ALA A 366 -11.70 -4.73 19.87
C ALA A 366 -10.92 -5.38 18.73
N THR A 367 -10.72 -4.62 17.64
CA THR A 367 -10.01 -5.07 16.44
C THR A 367 -8.51 -5.30 16.68
N THR A 368 -7.95 -4.75 17.75
CA THR A 368 -6.52 -4.86 18.06
C THR A 368 -6.25 -5.67 19.33
N ALA A 369 -7.29 -6.21 19.97
CA ALA A 369 -7.17 -7.09 21.14
C ALA A 369 -6.89 -8.56 20.75
N ILE A 370 -7.03 -8.91 19.47
CA ILE A 370 -6.77 -10.25 18.93
C ILE A 370 -5.32 -10.29 18.43
N SER A 371 -4.50 -11.18 19.00
CA SER A 371 -3.11 -11.38 18.58
C SER A 371 -3.04 -12.22 17.30
N ASN A 372 -2.67 -11.60 16.18
CA ASN A 372 -2.19 -12.30 14.98
C ASN A 372 -0.65 -12.29 15.00
N PHE A 373 -0.02 -13.42 15.30
CA PHE A 373 1.44 -13.57 15.44
C PHE A 373 2.21 -13.44 14.10
N ASP A 374 1.73 -12.59 13.20
CA ASP A 374 2.21 -12.37 11.84
C ASP A 374 3.53 -11.60 11.80
N GLY A 375 4.02 -11.06 12.92
CA GLY A 375 5.35 -10.43 13.01
C GLY A 375 6.44 -11.31 12.40
N VAL A 376 6.31 -12.64 12.55
CA VAL A 376 7.22 -13.64 11.96
C VAL A 376 7.34 -13.50 10.45
N ASN A 377 6.27 -13.15 9.73
CA ASN A 377 6.25 -13.03 8.27
C ASN A 377 7.07 -11.83 7.77
N TYR A 378 7.29 -10.83 8.64
CA TYR A 378 8.03 -9.63 8.32
C TYR A 378 9.42 -9.61 8.98
N ASN A 379 9.85 -10.71 9.59
CA ASN A 379 11.16 -10.81 10.22
C ASN A 379 12.28 -10.50 9.21
N ASN A 380 13.23 -9.68 9.63
CA ASN A 380 14.34 -9.13 8.84
C ASN A 380 13.92 -8.24 7.67
N GLN A 381 12.66 -7.81 7.57
CA GLN A 381 12.25 -6.84 6.55
C GLN A 381 12.50 -5.41 7.01
N SER A 382 12.96 -4.58 6.07
CA SER A 382 13.08 -3.13 6.27
C SER A 382 11.73 -2.45 6.06
N VAL A 383 11.37 -1.55 6.97
CA VAL A 383 10.10 -0.83 7.00
C VAL A 383 10.31 0.64 7.30
N HIS A 384 9.40 1.50 6.84
CA HIS A 384 9.40 2.93 7.17
C HIS A 384 8.44 3.20 8.33
N VAL A 385 8.93 3.76 9.43
CA VAL A 385 8.14 4.12 10.61
C VAL A 385 7.59 5.53 10.47
N GLN A 386 6.27 5.67 10.54
CA GLN A 386 5.56 6.94 10.31
C GLN A 386 4.86 7.48 11.57
N ALA A 387 4.62 6.65 12.58
CA ALA A 387 4.06 7.09 13.86
C ALA A 387 4.51 6.20 15.03
N GLU A 388 4.54 6.77 16.22
CA GLU A 388 4.69 6.07 17.49
C GLU A 388 3.47 6.33 18.36
N ALA A 389 3.02 5.32 19.09
CA ALA A 389 1.96 5.44 20.07
C ALA A 389 2.32 4.66 21.34
N THR A 390 2.11 5.27 22.50
CA THR A 390 2.40 4.65 23.80
C THR A 390 1.09 4.28 24.49
N THR A 391 1.06 3.09 25.05
CA THR A 391 0.01 2.57 25.93
C THR A 391 0.65 2.18 27.27
N PHE A 392 -0.13 1.74 28.25
CA PHE A 392 0.47 1.21 29.49
C PHE A 392 1.32 -0.04 29.25
N ARG A 393 1.08 -0.79 28.17
CA ARG A 393 1.81 -2.03 27.83
C ARG A 393 3.15 -1.80 27.15
N GLY A 394 3.34 -0.63 26.54
CA GLY A 394 4.55 -0.32 25.79
C GLY A 394 4.33 0.68 24.68
N THR A 395 5.37 0.86 23.87
CA THR A 395 5.34 1.73 22.69
C THR A 395 5.22 0.87 21.44
N TYR A 396 4.29 1.24 20.57
CA TYR A 396 4.07 0.62 19.28
C TYR A 396 4.46 1.60 18.17
N VAL A 397 4.96 1.06 17.07
CA VAL A 397 5.35 1.82 15.88
C VAL A 397 4.41 1.48 14.73
N GLN A 398 3.88 2.48 14.05
CA GLN A 398 3.15 2.31 12.79
C GLN A 398 4.17 2.29 11.66
N VAL A 399 4.21 1.20 10.92
CA VAL A 399 5.20 0.95 9.88
C VAL A 399 4.52 0.76 8.53
N LYS A 400 5.19 1.18 7.47
CA LYS A 400 4.86 0.86 6.08
C LYS A 400 5.88 -0.15 5.57
N ALA A 401 5.42 -1.36 5.25
CA ALA A 401 6.24 -2.43 4.72
C ALA A 401 6.49 -2.28 3.20
N GLN A 402 7.42 -3.06 2.67
CA GLN A 402 7.80 -3.02 1.25
C GLN A 402 6.66 -3.43 0.30
N ASP A 403 5.76 -4.31 0.77
CA ASP A 403 4.54 -4.70 0.04
C ASP A 403 3.44 -3.62 0.07
N GLY A 404 3.73 -2.46 0.68
CA GLY A 404 2.83 -1.32 0.79
C GLY A 404 1.86 -1.38 1.95
N LYS A 405 1.80 -2.49 2.71
CA LYS A 405 0.91 -2.60 3.87
C LYS A 405 1.35 -1.71 5.01
N VAL A 406 0.38 -1.19 5.74
CA VAL A 406 0.59 -0.33 6.91
C VAL A 406 0.01 -1.00 8.15
N PHE A 407 0.79 -1.09 9.22
CA PHE A 407 0.38 -1.73 10.46
C PHE A 407 1.20 -1.28 11.67
N TRP A 408 0.70 -1.57 12.86
CA TRP A 408 1.35 -1.34 14.15
C TRP A 408 2.01 -2.62 14.65
N ILE A 409 3.22 -2.51 15.21
CA ILE A 409 3.96 -3.59 15.87
C ILE A 409 4.66 -3.05 17.12
N ASP A 410 4.96 -3.91 18.10
CA ASP A 410 5.72 -3.53 19.29
C ASP A 410 7.08 -2.95 18.88
N LYS A 411 7.44 -1.77 19.41
CA LYS A 411 8.70 -1.08 19.09
C LYS A 411 9.92 -1.92 19.42
N ASN A 412 9.87 -2.76 20.44
CA ASN A 412 10.97 -3.69 20.81
C ASN A 412 11.12 -4.84 19.80
N GLY A 413 10.10 -5.11 19.00
CA GLY A 413 10.16 -5.99 17.82
C GLY A 413 10.81 -5.33 16.61
N THR A 414 11.26 -4.08 16.74
CA THR A 414 11.98 -3.34 15.71
C THR A 414 13.38 -2.96 16.18
N ALA A 415 14.35 -3.13 15.31
CA ALA A 415 15.65 -2.49 15.44
C ALA A 415 15.60 -1.27 14.53
N GLN A 416 15.44 -0.10 15.13
CA GLN A 416 15.59 1.15 14.40
C GLN A 416 16.96 1.13 13.71
N PHE A 417 16.99 1.42 12.41
CA PHE A 417 18.25 1.63 11.76
C PHE A 417 18.85 2.91 12.33
N SER A 418 19.89 2.77 13.14
CA SER A 418 20.77 3.90 13.43
C SER A 418 21.66 4.09 12.22
N PHE A 419 21.17 4.80 11.21
CA PHE A 419 22.02 5.19 10.09
C PHE A 419 23.08 6.18 10.54
N ASP A 420 24.23 6.09 9.89
CA ASP A 420 25.25 7.10 10.04
C ASP A 420 24.73 8.40 9.40
N LYS A 421 24.85 9.54 10.08
CA LYS A 421 24.45 10.83 9.50
C LYS A 421 25.56 11.31 8.57
N VAL A 422 25.19 11.88 7.42
CA VAL A 422 26.13 12.65 6.60
C VAL A 422 26.35 14.00 7.28
N VAL A 423 27.50 14.16 7.93
CA VAL A 423 27.84 15.39 8.69
C VAL A 423 28.47 16.48 7.81
N SER A 424 28.95 16.11 6.63
CA SER A 424 29.47 17.03 5.62
C SER A 424 29.30 16.40 4.26
N ASN A 425 28.90 17.19 3.26
CA ASN A 425 28.86 16.78 1.86
C ASN A 425 29.40 17.94 1.01
N LYS A 426 30.53 17.71 0.34
CA LYS A 426 31.26 18.74 -0.41
C LYS A 426 31.38 18.30 -1.86
N ALA A 427 31.02 19.19 -2.77
CA ALA A 427 31.37 19.03 -4.18
C ALA A 427 32.89 19.10 -4.33
N VAL A 428 33.47 18.14 -5.06
CA VAL A 428 34.90 18.11 -5.39
C VAL A 428 35.06 17.80 -6.87
N ASN A 429 36.26 17.97 -7.41
CA ASN A 429 36.56 17.61 -8.80
C ASN A 429 38.02 17.18 -8.93
N TYR A 430 38.29 15.87 -8.87
CA TYR A 430 39.62 15.30 -9.10
C TYR A 430 39.51 13.87 -9.63
N THR A 431 40.59 13.31 -10.17
CA THR A 431 40.59 11.92 -10.65
C THR A 431 41.20 10.97 -9.61
N ALA A 432 40.70 9.74 -9.54
CA ALA A 432 41.30 8.67 -8.77
C ALA A 432 41.25 7.35 -9.55
N THR A 433 42.01 6.36 -9.10
CA THR A 433 41.91 4.98 -9.57
C THR A 433 41.22 4.15 -8.50
N ILE A 434 40.22 3.34 -8.88
CA ILE A 434 39.60 2.39 -7.95
C ILE A 434 40.62 1.29 -7.65
N GLN A 435 40.93 1.07 -6.38
CA GLN A 435 41.89 0.06 -5.94
C GLN A 435 41.29 -0.85 -4.87
N GLN A 436 41.08 -2.10 -5.28
CA GLN A 436 40.42 -3.14 -4.50
C GLN A 436 41.33 -4.34 -4.26
N LYS A 437 42.62 -4.24 -4.59
CA LYS A 437 43.59 -5.28 -4.25
C LYS A 437 43.75 -5.34 -2.72
N GLY A 438 43.29 -6.42 -2.10
CA GLY A 438 43.30 -6.60 -0.64
C GLY A 438 42.13 -5.92 0.09
N ARG A 439 41.11 -5.46 -0.65
CA ARG A 439 39.87 -4.89 -0.11
C ARG A 439 38.67 -5.42 -0.90
N ALA A 440 37.49 -5.37 -0.29
CA ALA A 440 36.23 -5.69 -0.95
C ALA A 440 35.21 -4.62 -0.57
N ASP A 441 35.42 -3.40 -1.07
CA ASP A 441 34.58 -2.26 -0.74
C ASP A 441 33.23 -2.32 -1.45
N GLY A 442 32.25 -1.72 -0.79
CA GLY A 442 30.90 -1.57 -1.33
C GLY A 442 30.78 -0.45 -2.37
N ILE A 443 29.91 -0.63 -3.37
CA ILE A 443 29.41 0.50 -4.20
C ILE A 443 27.94 0.80 -3.86
N TYR A 444 27.61 2.09 -3.76
CA TYR A 444 26.29 2.54 -3.30
C TYR A 444 25.74 3.66 -4.18
N THR A 445 24.58 3.50 -4.79
CA THR A 445 24.04 4.51 -5.72
C THR A 445 23.21 5.59 -5.04
N ALA A 446 22.54 5.25 -3.94
CA ALA A 446 21.63 6.17 -3.22
C ALA A 446 22.35 7.10 -2.21
N GLY A 447 23.57 6.80 -1.80
CA GLY A 447 24.30 7.60 -0.80
C GLY A 447 25.54 6.87 -0.25
N PRO A 448 26.29 7.47 0.69
CA PRO A 448 27.34 6.78 1.44
C PRO A 448 26.82 5.55 2.18
N TYR A 449 27.69 4.56 2.45
CA TYR A 449 27.31 3.33 3.15
C TYR A 449 26.60 3.61 4.46
N HIS A 450 25.55 2.83 4.74
CA HIS A 450 24.82 2.83 6.01
C HIS A 450 24.22 4.20 6.40
N THR A 451 23.93 5.05 5.41
CA THR A 451 23.24 6.34 5.62
C THR A 451 21.73 6.26 5.34
N SER A 452 21.27 5.13 4.81
CA SER A 452 19.88 4.80 4.44
C SER A 452 19.75 3.28 4.21
N VAL A 453 18.53 2.75 4.14
CA VAL A 453 18.26 1.32 3.90
C VAL A 453 18.94 0.85 2.62
N GLU A 454 18.84 1.62 1.54
CA GLU A 454 19.39 1.34 0.21
C GLU A 454 20.92 1.26 0.20
N THR A 455 21.55 1.81 1.23
CA THR A 455 23.01 1.85 1.39
C THR A 455 23.51 0.93 2.50
N SER A 456 22.64 0.18 3.18
CA SER A 456 23.04 -0.71 4.31
C SER A 456 23.35 -2.16 3.89
N GLY A 457 23.05 -2.54 2.65
CA GLY A 457 23.46 -3.82 2.07
C GLY A 457 24.89 -3.77 1.53
N GLY A 458 25.76 -4.70 1.95
CA GLY A 458 27.14 -4.78 1.45
C GLY A 458 27.18 -5.26 0.01
N ASN A 459 27.54 -4.38 -0.93
CA ASN A 459 27.72 -4.74 -2.33
C ASN A 459 29.20 -4.78 -2.72
N SER A 460 29.89 -5.91 -2.58
CA SER A 460 31.34 -6.13 -2.84
C SER A 460 31.81 -5.93 -4.30
N ASP A 461 31.03 -5.19 -5.10
CA ASP A 461 31.15 -5.01 -6.54
C ASP A 461 32.26 -4.04 -6.95
N ALA A 462 32.86 -3.28 -6.04
CA ALA A 462 33.94 -2.35 -6.40
C ALA A 462 35.11 -3.08 -7.07
N THR A 463 35.33 -4.36 -6.74
CA THR A 463 36.33 -5.24 -7.36
C THR A 463 36.20 -5.33 -8.88
N LYS A 464 34.99 -5.23 -9.43
CA LYS A 464 34.70 -5.21 -10.88
C LYS A 464 35.32 -3.99 -11.59
N TYR A 465 35.51 -2.90 -10.84
CA TYR A 465 36.05 -1.64 -11.35
C TYR A 465 37.50 -1.42 -10.93
N ASN A 466 38.16 -2.43 -10.34
CA ASN A 466 39.54 -2.35 -9.91
C ASN A 466 40.47 -1.93 -11.07
N GLY A 467 41.32 -0.94 -10.83
CA GLY A 467 42.23 -0.36 -11.81
C GLY A 467 41.60 0.72 -12.70
N GLN A 468 40.28 0.94 -12.65
CA GLN A 468 39.64 1.95 -13.49
C GLN A 468 39.87 3.37 -12.96
N LYS A 469 40.16 4.30 -13.87
CA LYS A 469 40.21 5.75 -13.57
C LYS A 469 38.79 6.32 -13.53
N VAL A 470 38.52 7.13 -12.50
CA VAL A 470 37.22 7.74 -12.24
C VAL A 470 37.37 9.21 -11.89
N GLN A 471 36.33 10.01 -12.16
CA GLN A 471 36.22 11.37 -11.66
C GLN A 471 35.49 11.34 -10.31
N VAL A 472 36.11 11.86 -9.25
CA VAL A 472 35.45 12.10 -7.97
C VAL A 472 34.73 13.43 -8.04
N ILE A 473 33.43 13.43 -7.76
CA ILE A 473 32.54 14.59 -7.91
C ILE A 473 31.91 15.06 -6.59
N ALA A 474 31.96 14.24 -5.53
CA ALA A 474 31.56 14.65 -4.18
C ALA A 474 32.30 13.83 -3.10
N GLU A 475 32.52 14.44 -1.94
CA GLU A 475 33.01 13.76 -0.73
C GLU A 475 32.02 13.96 0.41
N ALA A 476 31.62 12.87 1.06
CA ALA A 476 30.72 12.87 2.20
C ALA A 476 31.38 12.23 3.41
N VAL A 477 31.30 12.91 4.56
CA VAL A 477 31.75 12.39 5.85
C VAL A 477 30.53 11.90 6.62
N THR A 478 30.64 10.72 7.21
CA THR A 478 29.56 10.09 7.99
C THR A 478 29.87 10.08 9.49
N THR A 479 28.87 9.92 10.35
CA THR A 479 29.06 9.73 11.81
C THR A 479 29.68 8.37 12.17
N ARG A 480 29.92 7.51 11.18
CA ARG A 480 30.52 6.20 11.40
C ARG A 480 31.88 6.33 12.05
N ALA A 481 32.20 5.41 12.97
CA ALA A 481 33.45 5.40 13.73
C ALA A 481 34.67 5.74 12.84
N GLY A 482 35.49 6.68 13.31
CA GLY A 482 36.68 7.17 12.58
C GLY A 482 36.42 8.24 11.51
N GLY A 483 35.21 8.80 11.41
CA GLY A 483 34.90 9.86 10.43
C GLY A 483 34.99 9.37 8.98
N THR A 484 34.47 8.16 8.74
CA THR A 484 34.62 7.47 7.44
C THR A 484 34.08 8.35 6.31
N THR A 485 34.93 8.56 5.29
CA THR A 485 34.65 9.40 4.13
C THR A 485 34.31 8.52 2.92
N TYR A 486 33.22 8.85 2.24
CA TYR A 486 32.81 8.23 0.99
C TYR A 486 32.89 9.24 -0.15
N ASN A 487 33.26 8.74 -1.32
CA ASN A 487 33.44 9.54 -2.52
C ASN A 487 32.40 9.14 -3.55
N ARG A 488 31.65 10.11 -4.09
CA ARG A 488 30.82 9.90 -5.26
C ARG A 488 31.72 9.96 -6.50
N VAL A 489 31.83 8.86 -7.21
CA VAL A 489 32.65 8.73 -8.42
C VAL A 489 31.79 8.67 -9.67
N LYS A 490 32.35 9.09 -10.79
CA LYS A 490 31.77 9.03 -12.13
C LYS A 490 32.74 8.28 -13.04
N LEU A 491 32.26 7.18 -13.63
CA LEU A 491 32.96 6.41 -14.65
C LEU A 491 32.95 7.15 -16.00
N ALA A 492 33.81 6.73 -16.93
CA ALA A 492 33.85 7.28 -18.29
C ALA A 492 32.53 7.10 -19.06
N ASN A 493 31.76 6.04 -18.77
CA ASN A 493 30.44 5.79 -19.35
C ASN A 493 29.31 6.64 -18.72
N GLY A 494 29.64 7.51 -17.75
CA GLY A 494 28.69 8.39 -17.07
C GLY A 494 28.02 7.81 -15.82
N GLN A 495 28.17 6.52 -15.53
CA GLN A 495 27.61 5.88 -14.34
C GLN A 495 28.25 6.44 -13.05
N THR A 496 27.44 6.62 -12.00
CA THR A 496 27.89 7.14 -10.71
C THR A 496 27.53 6.27 -9.54
N PHE A 497 28.40 6.21 -8.54
CA PHE A 497 28.16 5.54 -7.25
C PHE A 497 29.08 6.11 -6.16
N TRP A 498 28.77 5.85 -4.90
CA TRP A 498 29.59 6.13 -3.73
C TRP A 498 30.44 4.91 -3.40
N ILE A 499 31.71 5.15 -3.05
CA ILE A 499 32.67 4.13 -2.60
C ILE A 499 33.48 4.70 -1.42
N ASP A 500 33.97 3.84 -0.54
CA ASP A 500 34.89 4.24 0.53
C ASP A 500 36.13 4.93 -0.07
N LYS A 501 36.48 6.12 0.45
CA LYS A 501 37.64 6.90 -0.03
C LYS A 501 38.94 6.10 -0.03
N ARG A 502 39.10 5.16 0.90
CA ARG A 502 40.30 4.31 1.01
C ARG A 502 40.40 3.26 -0.10
N GLY A 503 39.29 2.95 -0.76
CA GLY A 503 39.23 2.14 -1.98
C GLY A 503 39.59 2.91 -3.24
N LEU A 504 39.99 4.18 -3.11
CA LEU A 504 40.47 5.03 -4.19
C LEU A 504 41.94 5.39 -3.92
N THR A 505 42.79 5.13 -4.90
CA THR A 505 44.13 5.70 -4.95
C THR A 505 44.08 6.89 -5.89
N THR A 506 44.13 8.09 -5.32
CA THR A 506 44.69 9.23 -6.05
C THR A 506 46.13 8.84 -6.33
N THR A 507 46.59 8.92 -7.57
CA THR A 507 47.93 8.47 -7.96
C THR A 507 49.01 9.21 -7.17
N THR A 508 49.35 8.67 -6.00
CA THR A 508 50.52 8.90 -5.15
C THR A 508 50.51 7.83 -4.07
N ALA A 509 50.84 6.59 -4.45
CA ALA A 509 51.28 5.55 -3.53
C ALA A 509 52.82 5.56 -3.45
N THR A 510 53.31 6.72 -3.04
CA THR A 510 54.56 7.05 -2.34
C THR A 510 54.27 8.45 -1.79
N GLY A 511 54.75 8.79 -0.60
CA GLY A 511 54.31 9.97 0.15
C GLY A 511 54.13 11.24 -0.68
N THR A 512 53.22 12.11 -0.22
CA THR A 512 52.91 13.42 -0.80
C THR A 512 52.17 13.32 -2.12
N SER A 513 50.89 13.73 -2.16
CA SER A 513 50.23 14.10 -3.41
C SER A 513 51.10 15.16 -4.10
N SER A 514 51.82 14.76 -5.16
CA SER A 514 52.81 15.56 -5.89
C SER A 514 52.15 16.64 -6.76
N TYR A 515 50.93 17.08 -6.44
CA TYR A 515 50.29 18.20 -7.13
C TYR A 515 50.55 19.48 -6.35
N ASP A 516 50.80 20.56 -7.08
CA ASP A 516 51.08 21.84 -6.47
C ASP A 516 49.82 22.39 -5.79
N LYS A 517 49.93 22.88 -4.56
CA LYS A 517 48.82 23.56 -3.87
C LYS A 517 48.61 24.93 -4.47
N ILE A 518 47.38 25.39 -4.61
CA ILE A 518 47.09 26.81 -4.87
C ILE A 518 47.31 27.56 -3.55
N LEU A 519 48.24 28.52 -3.54
CA LEU A 519 48.61 29.29 -2.34
C LEU A 519 47.75 30.53 -2.18
N THR A 520 47.49 31.24 -3.29
CA THR A 520 46.62 32.43 -3.30
C THR A 520 45.74 32.41 -4.54
N THR A 521 44.59 33.08 -4.45
CA THR A 521 43.74 33.38 -5.60
C THR A 521 43.22 34.81 -5.45
N LYS A 522 43.30 35.58 -6.53
CA LYS A 522 42.86 36.97 -6.58
C LYS A 522 41.99 37.17 -7.81
N SER A 523 40.76 37.61 -7.61
CA SER A 523 39.94 38.09 -8.73
C SER A 523 40.46 39.41 -9.25
N VAL A 524 40.59 39.50 -10.56
CA VAL A 524 41.11 40.65 -11.29
C VAL A 524 40.25 40.89 -12.52
N SER A 525 40.41 42.04 -13.18
CA SER A 525 39.78 42.28 -14.47
C SER A 525 40.66 43.24 -15.26
N TYR A 526 41.46 42.70 -16.17
CA TYR A 526 42.27 43.49 -17.10
C TYR A 526 42.44 42.74 -18.41
N LEU A 527 42.82 43.46 -19.45
CA LEU A 527 43.05 42.91 -20.78
C LEU A 527 44.53 42.67 -21.02
N ALA A 528 44.85 41.61 -21.75
CA ALA A 528 46.22 41.25 -22.08
C ALA A 528 46.27 40.50 -23.41
N ILE A 529 47.40 40.59 -24.12
CA ILE A 529 47.65 39.80 -25.34
C ILE A 529 48.40 38.54 -24.94
N VAL A 530 47.97 37.39 -25.47
CA VAL A 530 48.74 36.15 -25.36
C VAL A 530 49.99 36.26 -26.23
N ASP A 531 51.18 36.24 -25.63
CA ASP A 531 52.47 36.22 -26.33
C ASP A 531 53.21 34.91 -26.01
N GLN A 532 53.40 34.11 -27.04
CA GLN A 532 54.08 32.82 -27.05
C GLN A 532 55.23 32.82 -28.06
N THR A 533 55.71 34.01 -28.47
CA THR A 533 56.76 34.14 -29.49
C THR A 533 58.09 33.52 -29.02
N HIS A 534 58.35 33.55 -27.71
CA HIS A 534 59.54 32.97 -27.08
C HIS A 534 59.21 31.95 -25.98
N ARG A 535 57.96 31.47 -25.91
CA ARG A 535 57.47 30.56 -24.87
C ARG A 535 56.56 29.48 -25.44
N ALA A 536 56.37 28.41 -24.68
CA ALA A 536 55.47 27.32 -25.00
C ALA A 536 54.73 26.88 -23.72
N ASP A 537 53.84 27.75 -23.26
CA ASP A 537 53.01 27.52 -22.08
C ASP A 537 51.75 26.71 -22.46
N GLY A 538 51.16 26.03 -21.48
CA GLY A 538 49.95 25.24 -21.65
C GLY A 538 48.67 26.01 -21.35
N LEU A 539 47.55 25.52 -21.90
CA LEU A 539 46.19 25.91 -21.54
C LEU A 539 45.52 24.82 -20.71
N TYR A 540 44.93 25.19 -19.58
CA TYR A 540 44.34 24.27 -18.61
C TYR A 540 42.92 24.71 -18.26
N GLN A 541 41.91 23.84 -18.37
CA GLN A 541 40.52 24.26 -18.15
C GLN A 541 40.15 24.34 -16.66
N GLU A 542 40.63 23.38 -15.87
CA GLU A 542 40.14 23.12 -14.52
C GLU A 542 40.95 23.81 -13.41
N GLY A 543 42.05 24.50 -13.75
CA GLY A 543 42.91 25.18 -12.78
C GLY A 543 44.34 25.41 -13.28
N PRO A 544 45.21 26.02 -12.45
CA PRO A 544 46.64 26.16 -12.75
C PRO A 544 47.34 24.82 -13.05
N TYR A 545 48.47 24.87 -13.76
CA TYR A 545 49.23 23.67 -14.13
C TYR A 545 49.59 22.83 -12.90
N HIS A 546 49.44 21.52 -13.02
CA HIS A 546 49.85 20.53 -12.03
C HIS A 546 49.22 20.66 -10.63
N THR A 547 48.14 21.44 -10.47
CA THR A 547 47.37 21.51 -9.22
C THR A 547 46.30 20.43 -9.11
N SER A 548 46.06 19.70 -10.20
CA SER A 548 45.19 18.53 -10.26
C SER A 548 45.66 17.59 -11.37
N ALA A 549 45.15 16.36 -11.37
CA ALA A 549 45.40 15.44 -12.48
C ALA A 549 44.91 15.96 -13.84
N ALA A 550 43.81 16.73 -13.88
CA ALA A 550 43.27 17.34 -15.09
C ALA A 550 44.14 18.49 -15.62
N THR A 551 45.04 19.02 -14.79
CA THR A 551 45.96 20.11 -15.15
C THR A 551 47.42 19.64 -15.20
N ALA A 552 47.69 18.35 -14.94
CA ALA A 552 49.02 17.74 -15.02
C ALA A 552 49.42 17.33 -16.44
N ILE A 553 48.45 17.26 -17.36
CA ILE A 553 48.66 17.03 -18.80
C ILE A 553 48.00 18.23 -19.50
N GLY A 554 48.75 18.96 -20.33
CA GLY A 554 48.22 20.16 -20.99
C GLY A 554 47.06 19.83 -21.93
N ASN A 555 45.91 20.48 -21.77
CA ASN A 555 44.72 20.25 -22.59
C ASN A 555 44.86 20.86 -24.01
N ALA A 556 45.75 21.84 -24.19
CA ALA A 556 46.17 22.43 -25.47
C ALA A 556 47.45 23.30 -25.28
N ASN A 557 48.13 23.65 -26.38
CA ASN A 557 49.25 24.59 -26.37
C ASN A 557 48.76 26.04 -26.55
N THR A 558 49.20 26.95 -25.67
CA THR A 558 48.86 28.39 -25.69
C THR A 558 49.30 29.07 -27.00
N LYS A 559 50.22 28.48 -27.76
CA LYS A 559 50.65 28.94 -29.10
C LYS A 559 49.50 29.08 -30.11
N SER A 560 48.43 28.30 -29.97
CA SER A 560 47.21 28.45 -30.79
C SER A 560 46.47 29.77 -30.55
N LEU A 561 46.77 30.45 -29.45
CA LEU A 561 46.22 31.74 -29.07
C LEU A 561 47.24 32.88 -29.22
N ASN A 562 48.43 32.65 -29.79
CA ASN A 562 49.46 33.69 -29.93
C ASN A 562 48.91 34.93 -30.65
N GLY A 563 49.18 36.12 -30.11
CA GLY A 563 48.67 37.40 -30.59
C GLY A 563 47.19 37.69 -30.27
N ARG A 564 46.47 36.78 -29.60
CA ARG A 564 45.05 37.00 -29.27
C ARG A 564 44.89 37.82 -27.99
N LEU A 565 43.94 38.77 -28.01
CA LEU A 565 43.51 39.45 -26.80
C LEU A 565 42.64 38.55 -25.93
N VAL A 566 42.90 38.61 -24.62
CA VAL A 566 42.15 37.91 -23.59
C VAL A 566 41.80 38.82 -22.42
N GLN A 567 40.72 38.51 -21.70
CA GLN A 567 40.41 39.13 -20.42
C GLN A 567 40.94 38.23 -19.32
N VAL A 568 41.79 38.76 -18.44
CA VAL A 568 42.23 38.07 -17.23
C VAL A 568 41.21 38.32 -16.13
N ILE A 569 40.65 37.23 -15.59
CA ILE A 569 39.57 37.29 -14.60
C ILE A 569 40.00 36.79 -13.21
N ASN A 570 41.05 35.98 -13.13
CA ASN A 570 41.65 35.53 -11.87
C ASN A 570 43.16 35.38 -12.02
N GLU A 571 43.91 35.60 -10.94
CA GLU A 571 45.31 35.22 -10.78
C GLU A 571 45.44 34.23 -9.62
N ALA A 572 46.34 33.25 -9.74
CA ALA A 572 46.64 32.28 -8.70
C ALA A 572 48.14 31.99 -8.63
N THR A 573 48.66 31.81 -7.41
CA THR A 573 50.01 31.31 -7.19
C THR A 573 49.95 29.86 -6.73
N THR A 574 50.95 29.05 -7.07
CA THR A 574 51.01 27.63 -6.67
C THR A 574 52.24 27.32 -5.82
N SER A 575 52.24 26.19 -5.13
CA SER A 575 53.38 25.71 -4.31
C SER A 575 54.55 25.19 -5.13
N ARG A 576 54.53 25.39 -6.46
CA ARG A 576 55.61 24.95 -7.34
C ARG A 576 56.87 25.76 -7.03
N PRO A 577 58.07 25.16 -7.00
CA PRO A 577 59.32 25.87 -6.65
C PRO A 577 59.59 27.12 -7.50
N THR A 578 59.11 27.12 -8.75
CA THR A 578 59.20 28.26 -9.67
C THR A 578 58.34 29.46 -9.27
N HIS A 579 57.45 29.35 -8.28
CA HIS A 579 56.49 30.37 -7.83
C HIS A 579 55.69 31.03 -8.99
N SER A 580 55.38 30.25 -10.02
CA SER A 580 54.73 30.77 -11.23
C SER A 580 53.33 31.27 -10.89
N THR A 581 53.00 32.49 -11.33
CA THR A 581 51.64 33.02 -11.25
C THR A 581 50.88 32.55 -12.48
N TYR A 582 49.75 31.89 -12.28
CA TYR A 582 48.84 31.50 -13.35
C TYR A 582 47.67 32.46 -13.40
N VAL A 583 47.14 32.65 -14.60
CA VAL A 583 46.03 33.57 -14.87
C VAL A 583 44.92 32.83 -15.58
N GLN A 584 43.68 33.05 -15.13
CA GLN A 584 42.50 32.57 -15.83
C GLN A 584 42.12 33.60 -16.90
N ILE A 585 42.28 33.21 -18.16
CA ILE A 585 41.97 33.99 -19.34
C ILE A 585 40.58 33.62 -19.86
N ARG A 586 39.80 34.62 -20.25
CA ARG A 586 38.52 34.47 -20.94
C ARG A 586 38.69 34.92 -22.39
N LEU A 587 38.31 34.05 -23.33
CA LEU A 587 38.34 34.32 -24.77
C LEU A 587 37.05 35.02 -25.23
N GLY A 588 37.07 35.60 -26.43
CA GLY A 588 35.90 36.26 -27.01
C GLY A 588 34.67 35.37 -27.21
N ASN A 589 34.84 34.04 -27.32
CA ASN A 589 33.71 33.09 -27.36
C ASN A 589 33.20 32.68 -25.96
N GLY A 590 33.69 33.32 -24.90
CA GLY A 590 33.32 33.04 -23.51
C GLY A 590 34.06 31.89 -22.85
N LYS A 591 34.84 31.08 -23.59
CA LYS A 591 35.61 29.96 -23.00
C LYS A 591 36.72 30.49 -22.10
N THR A 592 36.97 29.79 -21.00
CA THR A 592 38.01 30.14 -20.03
C THR A 592 39.10 29.07 -19.96
N TYR A 593 40.34 29.50 -19.77
CA TYR A 593 41.50 28.64 -19.57
C TYR A 593 42.43 29.28 -18.54
N TRP A 594 43.24 28.49 -17.87
CA TRP A 594 44.38 28.91 -17.07
C TRP A 594 45.64 28.77 -17.91
N THR A 595 46.53 29.75 -17.83
CA THR A 595 47.87 29.71 -18.44
C THR A 595 48.86 30.46 -17.55
N ASP A 596 50.15 30.38 -17.86
CA ASP A 596 51.18 31.11 -17.12
C ASP A 596 51.02 32.62 -17.36
N LYS A 597 51.16 33.47 -16.33
CA LYS A 597 51.05 34.93 -16.47
C LYS A 597 52.08 35.50 -17.44
N LEU A 598 53.26 34.87 -17.53
CA LEU A 598 54.31 35.24 -18.47
C LEU A 598 53.96 34.92 -19.92
N ALA A 599 52.89 34.15 -20.16
CA ALA A 599 52.31 33.97 -21.48
C ALA A 599 51.54 35.20 -21.96
N LEU A 600 51.43 36.25 -21.15
CA LEU A 600 50.66 37.46 -21.43
C LEU A 600 51.56 38.70 -21.45
N THR A 601 51.31 39.59 -22.41
CA THR A 601 51.83 40.96 -22.42
C THR A 601 50.69 41.95 -22.16
N SER A 602 51.03 43.11 -21.58
CA SER A 602 50.06 44.16 -21.29
C SER A 602 49.41 44.64 -22.59
N PHE A 603 48.08 44.81 -22.57
CA PHE A 603 47.33 45.34 -23.70
C PHE A 603 47.01 46.82 -23.49
N SER A 604 47.21 47.62 -24.54
CA SER A 604 46.72 49.00 -24.63
C SER A 604 45.19 49.01 -24.69
N SER A 605 44.52 50.04 -24.19
CA SER A 605 43.05 50.10 -24.07
C SER A 605 42.27 49.75 -25.35
N LEU A 606 41.09 49.13 -25.18
CA LEU A 606 40.09 48.97 -26.24
C LEU A 606 39.64 50.32 -26.81
N SER A 607 39.11 50.29 -28.03
CA SER A 607 38.58 51.47 -28.70
C SER A 607 37.33 51.97 -27.97
N PRO A 608 37.32 53.22 -27.46
CA PRO A 608 36.12 53.76 -26.83
C PRO A 608 35.03 54.02 -27.86
N ILE A 609 33.77 53.85 -27.44
CA ILE A 609 32.62 54.35 -28.20
C ILE A 609 32.55 55.86 -27.98
N LEU A 610 32.93 56.63 -28.99
CA LEU A 610 32.96 58.10 -28.94
C LEU A 610 31.57 58.71 -29.10
N SER A 611 30.67 58.05 -29.84
CA SER A 611 29.26 58.45 -29.94
C SER A 611 28.39 57.29 -30.43
N THR A 612 27.10 57.32 -30.09
CA THR A 612 26.08 56.38 -30.57
C THR A 612 24.91 57.17 -31.15
N LYS A 613 24.44 56.80 -32.34
CA LYS A 613 23.28 57.40 -33.01
C LYS A 613 22.33 56.30 -33.47
N SER A 614 21.05 56.39 -33.08
CA SER A 614 20.02 55.52 -33.66
C SER A 614 19.70 55.99 -35.07
N VAL A 615 19.59 55.05 -36.00
CA VAL A 615 19.30 55.32 -37.42
C VAL A 615 18.28 54.32 -37.93
N SER A 616 17.64 54.62 -39.06
CA SER A 616 16.79 53.67 -39.78
C SER A 616 16.89 54.01 -41.26
N TYR A 617 17.60 53.17 -42.01
CA TYR A 617 17.72 53.27 -43.46
C TYR A 617 18.09 51.92 -44.06
N SER A 618 17.74 51.75 -45.33
CA SER A 618 18.19 50.60 -46.12
C SER A 618 19.57 50.86 -46.72
N ALA A 619 20.43 49.86 -46.68
CA ALA A 619 21.74 49.90 -47.31
C ALA A 619 22.02 48.57 -48.03
N VAL A 620 23.00 48.60 -48.93
CA VAL A 620 23.54 47.42 -49.58
C VAL A 620 24.96 47.19 -49.10
N ILE A 621 25.29 45.97 -48.71
CA ILE A 621 26.67 45.57 -48.40
C ILE A 621 27.50 45.70 -49.68
N ASN A 622 28.58 46.48 -49.65
CA ASN A 622 29.46 46.72 -50.80
C ASN A 622 30.91 46.40 -50.43
N GLN A 623 31.40 45.29 -50.95
CA GLN A 623 32.69 44.66 -50.64
C GLN A 623 33.51 44.38 -51.91
N LYS A 624 33.21 45.06 -53.02
CA LYS A 624 33.88 44.86 -54.32
C LYS A 624 35.39 45.11 -54.25
N THR A 625 35.80 46.17 -53.55
CA THR A 625 37.21 46.59 -53.39
C THR A 625 37.69 46.53 -51.94
N ARG A 626 36.86 46.00 -51.03
CA ARG A 626 37.12 45.94 -49.58
C ARG A 626 36.96 44.53 -49.05
N THR A 627 37.41 44.30 -47.83
CA THR A 627 37.16 43.06 -47.10
C THR A 627 36.99 43.43 -45.63
N ASP A 628 35.76 43.82 -45.29
CA ASP A 628 35.38 44.25 -43.94
C ASP A 628 34.89 43.04 -43.11
N GLY A 629 35.15 43.10 -41.81
CA GLY A 629 34.63 42.13 -40.85
C GLY A 629 33.17 42.42 -40.48
N LEU A 630 32.40 41.38 -40.21
CA LEU A 630 31.10 41.46 -39.54
C LEU A 630 31.27 41.10 -38.07
N TYR A 631 30.72 41.89 -37.16
CA TYR A 631 30.89 41.71 -35.70
C TYR A 631 29.54 41.58 -34.99
N VAL A 632 29.37 40.62 -34.10
CA VAL A 632 28.04 40.36 -33.48
C VAL A 632 27.76 41.32 -32.33
N ASP A 633 28.73 41.52 -31.45
CA ASP A 633 28.48 42.13 -30.13
C ASP A 633 28.80 43.63 -30.05
N GLY A 634 29.32 44.25 -31.10
CA GLY A 634 29.68 45.66 -31.11
C GLY A 634 30.60 46.06 -32.28
N PRO A 635 30.93 47.35 -32.40
CA PRO A 635 31.95 47.84 -33.34
C PRO A 635 33.30 47.17 -33.14
N TYR A 636 34.11 47.11 -34.21
CA TYR A 636 35.46 46.55 -34.15
C TYR A 636 36.28 47.16 -33.00
N HIS A 637 36.98 46.30 -32.27
CA HIS A 637 37.90 46.67 -31.18
C HIS A 637 37.28 47.35 -29.95
N THR A 638 35.96 47.36 -29.81
CA THR A 638 35.29 47.92 -28.60
C THR A 638 35.13 46.91 -27.47
N SER A 639 35.29 45.63 -27.76
CA SER A 639 35.22 44.52 -26.81
C SER A 639 36.13 43.38 -27.25
N ILE A 640 36.43 42.45 -26.34
CA ILE A 640 37.20 41.24 -26.68
C ILE A 640 36.57 40.40 -27.80
N THR A 641 35.24 40.40 -27.93
CA THR A 641 34.52 39.61 -28.93
C THR A 641 34.51 40.26 -30.32
N THR A 642 34.94 41.52 -30.41
CA THR A 642 34.91 42.34 -31.64
C THR A 642 36.30 42.59 -32.24
N LEU A 643 37.32 41.82 -31.82
CA LEU A 643 38.70 41.97 -32.29
C LEU A 643 39.05 41.16 -33.53
N GLY A 644 38.24 40.16 -33.84
CA GLY A 644 38.21 39.47 -35.12
C GLY A 644 36.79 39.51 -35.67
N GLY A 645 36.64 39.57 -36.99
CA GLY A 645 35.32 39.46 -37.62
C GLY A 645 34.69 38.12 -37.29
N ASN A 646 33.46 38.11 -36.79
CA ASN A 646 32.64 36.91 -36.64
C ASN A 646 32.31 36.27 -37.99
N ASP A 647 32.27 37.07 -39.06
CA ASP A 647 32.21 36.62 -40.46
C ASP A 647 32.88 37.65 -41.38
N ASN A 648 33.00 37.31 -42.66
CA ASN A 648 33.54 38.18 -43.71
C ASN A 648 32.39 38.79 -44.52
N ALA A 649 32.29 40.12 -44.52
CA ALA A 649 31.22 40.83 -45.21
C ALA A 649 31.20 40.56 -46.72
N LYS A 650 32.33 40.15 -47.32
CA LYS A 650 32.44 39.83 -48.75
C LYS A 650 31.52 38.70 -49.20
N ARG A 651 31.14 37.80 -48.30
CA ARG A 651 30.17 36.71 -48.57
C ARG A 651 28.74 37.23 -48.73
N PHE A 652 28.50 38.45 -48.28
CA PHE A 652 27.19 39.10 -48.29
C PHE A 652 27.17 40.31 -49.25
N ASP A 653 28.16 40.43 -50.13
CA ASP A 653 28.23 41.51 -51.12
C ASP A 653 26.96 41.58 -51.97
N GLY A 654 26.42 42.78 -52.15
CA GLY A 654 25.18 43.04 -52.87
C GLY A 654 23.89 42.77 -52.08
N GLN A 655 23.96 42.22 -50.86
CA GLN A 655 22.76 41.98 -50.05
C GLN A 655 22.21 43.26 -49.44
N GLN A 656 20.88 43.36 -49.40
CA GLN A 656 20.17 44.44 -48.72
C GLN A 656 20.09 44.18 -47.21
N VAL A 657 20.35 45.23 -46.44
CA VAL A 657 20.28 45.23 -44.98
C VAL A 657 19.60 46.50 -44.48
N HIS A 658 19.02 46.43 -43.28
CA HIS A 658 18.46 47.58 -42.58
C HIS A 658 19.39 48.03 -41.45
N ALA A 659 19.85 49.27 -41.48
CA ALA A 659 20.69 49.86 -40.44
C ALA A 659 19.83 50.36 -39.28
N SER A 660 20.26 50.09 -38.04
CA SER A 660 19.52 50.45 -36.82
C SER A 660 20.31 51.35 -35.85
N VAL A 661 21.63 51.24 -35.83
CA VAL A 661 22.50 52.02 -34.93
C VAL A 661 23.82 52.31 -35.63
N GLU A 662 24.33 53.53 -35.50
CA GLU A 662 25.71 53.89 -35.86
C GLU A 662 26.49 54.21 -34.59
N GLN A 663 27.72 53.70 -34.50
CA GLN A 663 28.65 54.03 -33.42
C GLN A 663 29.99 54.47 -34.00
N LYS A 664 30.47 55.62 -33.52
CA LYS A 664 31.80 56.12 -33.85
C LYS A 664 32.78 55.65 -32.79
N THR A 665 33.88 55.04 -33.22
CA THR A 665 35.04 54.76 -32.40
C THR A 665 36.21 55.64 -32.85
N ASP A 666 37.33 55.56 -32.15
CA ASP A 666 38.60 56.13 -32.60
C ASP A 666 39.15 55.48 -33.89
N ARG A 667 38.55 54.38 -34.35
CA ARG A 667 38.96 53.61 -35.55
C ARG A 667 38.04 53.72 -36.75
N GLY A 668 36.86 54.32 -36.59
CA GLY A 668 35.90 54.44 -37.70
C GLY A 668 34.47 54.58 -37.20
N THR A 669 33.52 54.56 -38.15
CA THR A 669 32.08 54.48 -37.83
C THR A 669 31.57 53.12 -38.23
N TYR A 670 30.92 52.44 -37.30
CA TYR A 670 30.36 51.11 -37.49
C TYR A 670 28.84 51.16 -37.40
N VAL A 671 28.16 50.34 -38.19
CA VAL A 671 26.70 50.33 -38.30
C VAL A 671 26.17 48.95 -37.94
N LYS A 672 25.23 48.88 -37.00
CA LYS A 672 24.46 47.67 -36.72
C LYS A 672 23.39 47.48 -37.79
N VAL A 673 23.58 46.47 -38.62
CA VAL A 673 22.72 46.11 -39.74
C VAL A 673 21.98 44.80 -39.47
N GLN A 674 20.74 44.71 -39.93
CA GLN A 674 19.92 43.50 -39.90
C GLN A 674 19.68 42.98 -41.32
N PHE A 675 19.94 41.69 -41.52
CA PHE A 675 19.69 40.96 -42.75
C PHE A 675 18.22 40.51 -42.82
N ALA A 676 17.73 40.17 -44.02
CA ALA A 676 16.35 39.70 -44.23
C ALA A 676 16.01 38.42 -43.43
N ASN A 677 17.02 37.61 -43.10
CA ASN A 677 16.87 36.40 -42.27
C ASN A 677 16.83 36.71 -40.75
N GLY A 678 16.84 37.99 -40.36
CA GLY A 678 16.79 38.44 -38.97
C GLY A 678 18.16 38.53 -38.28
N GLN A 679 19.25 38.05 -38.87
CA GLN A 679 20.59 38.14 -38.28
C GLN A 679 21.08 39.58 -38.23
N THR A 680 21.77 39.95 -37.13
CA THR A 680 22.31 41.29 -36.95
C THR A 680 23.83 41.28 -36.78
N TYR A 681 24.50 42.21 -37.44
CA TYR A 681 25.95 42.41 -37.33
C TYR A 681 26.29 43.90 -37.32
N TRP A 682 27.43 44.25 -36.75
CA TRP A 682 28.12 45.52 -36.93
C TRP A 682 29.10 45.39 -38.10
N ILE A 683 29.14 46.40 -38.96
CA ILE A 683 30.08 46.49 -40.10
C ILE A 683 30.61 47.93 -40.19
N ASP A 684 31.82 48.11 -40.73
CA ASP A 684 32.30 49.45 -41.07
C ASP A 684 31.33 50.14 -42.04
N LYS A 685 30.95 51.38 -41.73
CA LYS A 685 29.97 52.16 -42.51
C LYS A 685 30.40 52.33 -43.97
N SER A 686 31.70 52.39 -44.24
CA SER A 686 32.26 52.53 -45.58
C SER A 686 32.07 51.27 -46.43
N GLY A 687 31.79 50.12 -45.78
CA GLY A 687 31.39 48.86 -46.42
C GLY A 687 29.91 48.80 -46.81
N LEU A 688 29.16 49.90 -46.61
CA LEU A 688 27.76 50.04 -46.98
C LEU A 688 27.58 51.10 -48.06
N THR A 689 26.72 50.82 -49.03
CA THR A 689 26.15 51.84 -49.92
C THR A 689 24.74 52.14 -49.45
N VAL A 690 24.56 53.28 -48.79
CA VAL A 690 23.25 53.79 -48.37
C VAL A 690 22.45 54.14 -49.61
N LYS A 691 21.20 53.67 -49.68
CA LYS A 691 20.28 54.04 -50.76
C LYS A 691 19.54 55.32 -50.44
#